data_AF-A0A2U1KMH1-F1
#
_entry.id   AF-A0A2U1KMH1-F1
#
_cell.length_a   1.000
_cell.length_b   1.000
_cell.length_c   1.000
_cell.angle_alpha   90.00
_cell.angle_beta   90.00
_cell.angle_gamma   90.00
#
_symmetry.space_group_name_H-M   'P 1'
#
loop_
_entity.id
_entity.type
_entity.pdbx_description
1 polymer ?
#
loop_
_entity_poly.entity_id
_entity_poly.type
_entity_poly.pdbx_seq_one_letter_code
_entity_poly.pdbx_strand_id
1 'polypeptide(L)'
;MDWFQVINTLPSLAELHLSNSNLLDAHPHVPTLNITSLLLLNLSGNQFTNSLVPQWIFSITSLVSLDLSWCEFNGVIPSSSAHSFHNLTSLKWLHVSWNTFMNSSLVLKELSSGSGSNLISLDIRGCNISSTALDSLHNLTSLLSLDLSINQLTNIIPKSLGNLCNLRDIDLSDNYFQNISLTSLLESFKECKSPRLESLSISSSGLSGHLPNQLGQLMRMKHLDLSLNQISGPIPLWIGGFSLLEVLDLSSNQFNGSLPNSLGQLSMLEELRFSSNFLTGVVTETHFVKLVRLKFLYGTGNNLILRPRLANWIPPFQLQRLYLNSWSLGPQFPSWLQSQRDLEYLGISNANISSPFPEWFWRSFPNLYYLDMSKNQMQGTINLSGIPALSFLYLSSNRFGGKLPDISNGSILDLDLSDNLFVGSVHHLLCLDGVKTIRALNLGNNNLSGVIPECWEKWQSLSYLNLENNKFSGGIPRTLGRIRNIKSLNMRGNKLEGKLPASLMNLTSLEILQLRGNELAGSIPSWVGTKLSSLRLLNLRSNKFTGKIPHEVCCLTHIQILDLSNNKLMGDIPKCFNKFSVLSGKETISDDQFYIPTSGKEVISSDSLVMKGHEYIYSTNLKLVRLLDLSSNNLVGLIPSELTTLLKLQSLNLSRNHLTGRIPEKIGDLKKLESFDLSLNKLSGELPMSLSSLNMLSSFNVSCNNLTGKIPSSTQLQSLNESCFVGNKLCGDPLSEPCSRVETPDIDQEEDDGSHGMDWGLIISVMSGFIVGFWVILAPLIVSRSWRIAYFRFLSELGYMVYDVTNKIFYM
;
A
#
# COMPACT_ATOMS: atom_id res chain seq x y z
N MET A 1 -47.99 -7.63 -1.33
CA MET A 1 -48.88 -8.01 -0.22
C MET A 1 -48.52 -7.10 0.94
N ASP A 2 -49.49 -6.40 1.52
CA ASP A 2 -49.27 -5.56 2.71
C ASP A 2 -49.00 -6.50 3.89
N TRP A 3 -47.75 -6.57 4.32
CA TRP A 3 -47.31 -7.50 5.35
C TRP A 3 -47.93 -7.14 6.71
N PHE A 4 -48.11 -5.83 6.99
CA PHE A 4 -48.64 -5.35 8.25
C PHE A 4 -50.12 -5.72 8.39
N GLN A 5 -50.90 -5.57 7.32
CA GLN A 5 -52.32 -5.93 7.32
C GLN A 5 -52.52 -7.40 7.68
N VAL A 6 -51.65 -8.28 7.17
CA VAL A 6 -51.71 -9.73 7.47
C VAL A 6 -51.39 -9.99 8.94
N ILE A 7 -50.28 -9.46 9.47
CA ILE A 7 -49.91 -9.71 10.87
C ILE A 7 -50.93 -9.12 11.85
N ASN A 8 -51.58 -8.00 11.50
CA ASN A 8 -52.57 -7.35 12.34
C ASN A 8 -53.89 -8.15 12.46
N THR A 9 -54.01 -9.27 11.75
CA THR A 9 -55.10 -10.25 11.94
C THR A 9 -54.80 -11.30 13.01
N LEU A 10 -53.59 -11.29 13.60
CA LEU A 10 -53.08 -12.33 14.51
C LEU A 10 -52.93 -11.81 15.96
N PRO A 11 -54.01 -11.72 16.76
CA PRO A 11 -53.97 -11.13 18.10
C PRO A 11 -53.13 -11.93 19.12
N SER A 12 -52.88 -13.21 18.84
CA SER A 12 -52.04 -14.10 19.67
C SER A 12 -50.57 -14.14 19.23
N LEU A 13 -50.17 -13.31 18.25
CA LEU A 13 -48.79 -13.27 17.77
C LEU A 13 -47.86 -12.78 18.89
N ALA A 14 -46.90 -13.64 19.26
CA ALA A 14 -45.94 -13.37 20.33
C ALA A 14 -44.57 -12.92 19.80
N GLU A 15 -44.13 -13.42 18.65
CA GLU A 15 -42.83 -13.07 18.07
C GLU A 15 -42.97 -12.81 16.58
N LEU A 16 -42.30 -11.76 16.09
CA LEU A 16 -42.26 -11.42 14.68
C LEU A 16 -40.81 -11.15 14.26
N HIS A 17 -40.32 -12.00 13.34
CA HIS A 17 -38.97 -11.92 12.79
C HIS A 17 -39.04 -11.67 11.28
N LEU A 18 -38.77 -10.44 10.85
CA LEU A 18 -38.77 -10.01 9.44
C LEU A 18 -37.45 -9.35 9.05
N SER A 19 -36.34 -9.79 9.66
CA SER A 19 -35.02 -9.27 9.34
C SER A 19 -34.65 -9.56 7.87
N ASN A 20 -33.96 -8.63 7.20
CA ASN A 20 -33.46 -8.75 5.82
C ASN A 20 -34.51 -9.26 4.82
N SER A 21 -35.77 -8.85 4.98
CA SER A 21 -36.91 -9.34 4.20
C SER A 21 -37.25 -8.46 2.99
N ASN A 22 -36.40 -7.47 2.68
CA ASN A 22 -36.62 -6.46 1.63
C ASN A 22 -37.97 -5.73 1.76
N LEU A 23 -38.38 -5.43 3.00
CA LEU A 23 -39.58 -4.63 3.26
C LEU A 23 -39.35 -3.18 2.82
N LEU A 24 -40.25 -2.66 1.98
CA LEU A 24 -40.15 -1.30 1.44
C LEU A 24 -40.98 -0.27 2.22
N ASP A 25 -42.00 -0.70 2.95
CA ASP A 25 -42.91 0.18 3.68
C ASP A 25 -43.02 -0.25 5.15
N ALA A 26 -42.77 0.70 6.06
CA ALA A 26 -42.76 0.54 7.51
C ALA A 26 -44.13 0.80 8.17
N HIS A 27 -45.08 1.36 7.41
CA HIS A 27 -46.46 1.63 7.86
C HIS A 27 -46.48 2.53 9.10
N PRO A 28 -46.08 3.80 8.96
CA PRO A 28 -45.79 4.66 10.10
C PRO A 28 -47.01 4.96 10.99
N HIS A 29 -48.22 4.89 10.42
CA HIS A 29 -49.48 5.10 11.10
C HIS A 29 -50.48 4.03 10.67
N VAL A 30 -51.19 3.45 11.64
CA VAL A 30 -52.20 2.42 11.41
C VAL A 30 -53.44 2.70 12.26
N PRO A 31 -54.66 2.57 11.71
CA PRO A 31 -55.89 3.00 12.39
C PRO A 31 -56.34 2.06 13.51
N THR A 32 -56.01 0.77 13.44
CA THR A 32 -56.33 -0.24 14.47
C THR A 32 -55.13 -1.15 14.71
N LEU A 33 -54.84 -1.49 15.97
CA LEU A 33 -53.73 -2.35 16.38
C LEU A 33 -54.26 -3.54 17.19
N ASN A 34 -54.15 -4.75 16.65
CA ASN A 34 -54.62 -5.99 17.28
C ASN A 34 -53.47 -6.86 17.84
N ILE A 35 -52.22 -6.62 17.44
CA ILE A 35 -51.03 -7.38 17.84
C ILE A 35 -50.48 -6.96 19.21
N THR A 36 -51.35 -6.80 20.20
CA THR A 36 -50.97 -6.31 21.54
C THR A 36 -50.24 -7.35 22.40
N SER A 37 -50.22 -8.61 22.00
CA SER A 37 -49.52 -9.72 22.69
C SER A 37 -48.04 -9.85 22.29
N LEU A 38 -47.53 -9.01 21.40
CA LEU A 38 -46.21 -9.16 20.80
C LEU A 38 -45.08 -8.88 21.81
N LEU A 39 -44.23 -9.89 22.02
CA LEU A 39 -43.09 -9.87 22.94
C LEU A 39 -41.77 -9.54 22.23
N LEU A 40 -41.62 -9.95 20.97
CA LEU A 40 -40.41 -9.69 20.17
C LEU A 40 -40.78 -9.16 18.79
N LEU A 41 -40.15 -8.05 18.41
CA LEU A 41 -40.22 -7.48 17.07
C LEU A 41 -38.81 -7.28 16.50
N ASN A 42 -38.51 -7.98 15.41
CA ASN A 42 -37.28 -7.80 14.65
C ASN A 42 -37.60 -7.40 13.21
N LEU A 43 -37.25 -6.16 12.85
CA LEU A 43 -37.37 -5.59 11.51
C LEU A 43 -36.00 -5.25 10.89
N SER A 44 -34.89 -5.72 11.46
CA SER A 44 -33.56 -5.23 11.10
C SER A 44 -33.14 -5.54 9.66
N GLY A 45 -32.29 -4.69 9.08
CA GLY A 45 -31.75 -4.88 7.73
C GLY A 45 -32.78 -4.70 6.61
N ASN A 46 -33.86 -3.96 6.86
CA ASN A 46 -34.82 -3.58 5.81
C ASN A 46 -34.66 -2.11 5.44
N GLN A 47 -34.54 -1.80 4.14
CA GLN A 47 -34.42 -0.44 3.63
C GLN A 47 -35.79 0.19 3.41
N PHE A 48 -36.41 0.70 4.48
CA PHE A 48 -37.72 1.31 4.39
C PHE A 48 -37.69 2.62 3.62
N THR A 49 -38.59 2.77 2.65
CA THR A 49 -38.71 3.99 1.82
C THR A 49 -39.16 5.21 2.62
N ASN A 50 -39.90 5.00 3.71
CA ASN A 50 -40.26 6.03 4.67
C ASN A 50 -39.30 5.97 5.86
N SER A 51 -38.58 7.05 6.10
CA SER A 51 -37.55 7.11 7.14
C SER A 51 -38.11 7.29 8.55
N LEU A 52 -39.43 7.30 8.79
CA LEU A 52 -39.98 7.47 10.14
C LEU A 52 -40.18 6.13 10.86
N VAL A 53 -39.81 6.08 12.14
CA VAL A 53 -40.08 4.93 13.00
C VAL A 53 -41.60 4.73 13.13
N PRO A 54 -42.13 3.50 12.96
CA PRO A 54 -43.56 3.27 13.05
C PRO A 54 -44.13 3.53 14.45
N GLN A 55 -45.14 4.40 14.55
CA GLN A 55 -45.66 4.87 15.83
C GLN A 55 -46.41 3.78 16.62
N TRP A 56 -46.95 2.78 15.92
CA TRP A 56 -47.69 1.69 16.54
C TRP A 56 -46.80 0.80 17.43
N ILE A 57 -45.49 0.77 17.18
CA ILE A 57 -44.53 0.00 18.00
C ILE A 57 -44.62 0.44 19.45
N PHE A 58 -44.71 1.75 19.70
CA PHE A 58 -44.76 2.33 21.04
C PHE A 58 -46.07 2.04 21.79
N SER A 59 -47.10 1.52 21.11
CA SER A 59 -48.35 1.10 21.74
C SER A 59 -48.33 -0.36 22.25
N ILE A 60 -47.27 -1.12 21.96
CA ILE A 60 -47.12 -2.53 22.36
C ILE A 60 -46.37 -2.62 23.69
N THR A 61 -47.08 -2.46 24.80
CA THR A 61 -46.49 -2.44 26.16
C THR A 61 -45.93 -3.80 26.62
N SER A 62 -46.31 -4.89 25.95
CA SER A 62 -45.83 -6.26 26.19
C SER A 62 -44.44 -6.53 25.59
N LEU A 63 -43.92 -5.63 24.76
CA LEU A 63 -42.68 -5.84 24.02
C LEU A 63 -41.47 -5.95 24.96
N VAL A 64 -40.73 -7.04 24.84
CA VAL A 64 -39.54 -7.37 25.61
C VAL A 64 -38.27 -7.15 24.78
N SER A 65 -38.33 -7.40 23.47
CA SER A 65 -37.21 -7.22 22.55
C SER A 65 -37.63 -6.46 21.30
N LEU A 66 -36.88 -5.42 20.95
CA LEU A 66 -37.07 -4.61 19.75
C LEU A 66 -35.75 -4.49 18.99
N ASP A 67 -35.71 -4.99 17.77
CA ASP A 67 -34.59 -4.80 16.84
C ASP A 67 -35.05 -4.07 15.58
N LEU A 68 -34.55 -2.84 15.42
CA LEU A 68 -34.75 -1.96 14.26
C LEU A 68 -33.42 -1.61 13.60
N SER A 69 -32.37 -2.41 13.84
CA SER A 69 -31.02 -2.13 13.34
C SER A 69 -30.98 -2.05 11.81
N TRP A 70 -30.18 -1.15 11.24
CA TRP A 70 -30.00 -1.01 9.78
C TRP A 70 -31.32 -0.79 9.01
N CYS A 71 -32.19 0.08 9.53
CA CYS A 71 -33.48 0.41 8.92
C CYS A 71 -33.55 1.81 8.30
N GLU A 72 -32.48 2.61 8.41
CA GLU A 72 -32.39 4.00 7.93
C GLU A 72 -33.46 4.94 8.52
N PHE A 73 -33.97 4.62 9.72
CA PHE A 73 -34.93 5.47 10.40
C PHE A 73 -34.27 6.76 10.92
N ASN A 74 -34.92 7.88 10.62
CA ASN A 74 -34.50 9.25 10.86
C ASN A 74 -35.65 10.08 11.46
N GLY A 75 -35.32 11.24 12.00
CA GLY A 75 -36.30 12.18 12.55
C GLY A 75 -36.59 11.99 14.04
N VAL A 76 -37.34 12.91 14.62
CA VAL A 76 -37.63 12.94 16.06
C VAL A 76 -38.89 12.12 16.33
N ILE A 77 -38.83 11.17 17.27
CA ILE A 77 -40.01 10.45 17.76
C ILE A 77 -40.94 11.45 18.45
N PRO A 78 -42.23 11.55 18.07
CA PRO A 78 -43.16 12.51 18.67
C PRO A 78 -43.33 12.27 20.18
N SER A 79 -43.07 13.29 20.99
CA SER A 79 -43.07 13.21 22.46
C SER A 79 -44.47 13.20 23.11
N SER A 80 -45.51 12.77 22.38
CA SER A 80 -46.81 12.51 22.99
C SER A 80 -46.73 11.21 23.80
N SER A 81 -47.24 11.18 25.03
CA SER A 81 -47.10 10.04 25.95
C SER A 81 -47.60 8.69 25.41
N ALA A 82 -48.44 8.68 24.37
CA ALA A 82 -48.95 7.47 23.71
C ALA A 82 -48.01 6.87 22.63
N HIS A 83 -47.01 7.63 22.17
CA HIS A 83 -46.14 7.26 21.03
C HIS A 83 -44.65 7.42 21.34
N SER A 84 -44.23 7.08 22.56
CA SER A 84 -42.83 7.19 22.99
C SER A 84 -42.31 5.95 23.72
N PHE A 85 -40.98 5.87 23.88
CA PHE A 85 -40.31 4.79 24.61
C PHE A 85 -40.76 4.65 26.06
N HIS A 86 -41.35 5.69 26.65
CA HIS A 86 -41.88 5.66 28.01
C HIS A 86 -42.94 4.55 28.21
N ASN A 87 -43.67 4.17 27.15
CA ASN A 87 -44.74 3.19 27.23
C ASN A 87 -44.24 1.72 27.16
N LEU A 88 -43.00 1.49 26.71
CA LEU A 88 -42.42 0.16 26.52
C LEU A 88 -41.82 -0.41 27.83
N THR A 89 -42.63 -0.48 28.89
CA THR A 89 -42.16 -0.79 30.26
C THR A 89 -41.60 -2.21 30.43
N SER A 90 -41.96 -3.16 29.55
CA SER A 90 -41.46 -4.54 29.56
C SER A 90 -40.12 -4.74 28.84
N LEU A 91 -39.61 -3.70 28.17
CA LEU A 91 -38.47 -3.79 27.25
C LEU A 91 -37.17 -4.11 27.99
N LYS A 92 -36.44 -5.12 27.50
CA LYS A 92 -35.15 -5.58 28.01
C LYS A 92 -34.03 -5.47 26.99
N TRP A 93 -34.33 -5.66 25.71
CA TRP A 93 -33.35 -5.57 24.62
C TRP A 93 -33.83 -4.55 23.60
N LEU A 94 -33.02 -3.51 23.40
CA LEU A 94 -33.27 -2.48 22.40
C LEU A 94 -32.05 -2.38 21.47
N HIS A 95 -32.21 -2.82 20.23
CA HIS A 95 -31.18 -2.75 19.19
C HIS A 95 -31.67 -1.87 18.06
N VAL A 96 -31.05 -0.71 17.90
CA VAL A 96 -31.50 0.31 16.94
C VAL A 96 -30.32 0.89 16.16
N SER A 97 -29.25 0.09 16.04
CA SER A 97 -28.01 0.51 15.39
C SER A 97 -28.23 1.01 13.96
N TRP A 98 -27.40 1.96 13.52
CA TRP A 98 -27.46 2.56 12.19
C TRP A 98 -28.80 3.26 11.88
N ASN A 99 -29.37 3.93 12.89
CA ASN A 99 -30.52 4.82 12.75
C ASN A 99 -30.25 6.15 13.45
N THR A 100 -30.69 7.28 12.88
CA THR A 100 -30.34 8.61 13.43
C THR A 100 -31.36 9.17 14.43
N PHE A 101 -32.53 8.55 14.58
CA PHE A 101 -33.59 9.03 15.49
C PHE A 101 -33.19 9.02 16.98
N MET A 102 -32.18 8.24 17.34
CA MET A 102 -31.66 8.18 18.71
C MET A 102 -30.76 9.38 19.08
N ASN A 103 -30.32 10.19 18.10
CA ASN A 103 -29.53 11.41 18.33
C ASN A 103 -30.39 12.58 18.86
N SER A 104 -31.17 12.30 19.90
CA SER A 104 -31.99 13.28 20.61
C SER A 104 -31.86 13.02 22.10
N SER A 105 -31.41 14.04 22.83
CA SER A 105 -31.33 13.96 24.29
C SER A 105 -32.70 13.71 24.93
N LEU A 106 -33.79 14.12 24.27
CA LEU A 106 -35.16 13.86 24.73
C LEU A 106 -35.49 12.36 24.66
N VAL A 107 -35.16 11.70 23.55
CA VAL A 107 -35.43 10.26 23.34
C VAL A 107 -34.67 9.41 24.37
N LEU A 108 -33.39 9.73 24.60
CA LEU A 108 -32.60 9.03 25.63
C LEU A 108 -33.11 9.31 27.05
N LYS A 109 -33.61 10.52 27.34
CA LYS A 109 -34.26 10.82 28.63
C LYS A 109 -35.53 10.01 28.83
N GLU A 110 -36.37 9.91 27.80
CA GLU A 110 -37.61 9.12 27.85
C GLU A 110 -37.35 7.63 28.05
N LEU A 111 -36.35 7.09 27.34
CA LEU A 111 -35.88 5.72 27.54
C LEU A 111 -35.42 5.51 29.00
N SER A 112 -34.70 6.47 29.55
CA SER A 112 -34.14 6.43 30.91
C SER A 112 -35.18 6.61 32.03
N SER A 113 -36.24 7.41 31.80
CA SER A 113 -37.29 7.68 32.80
C SER A 113 -38.46 6.69 32.79
N GLY A 114 -38.71 6.01 31.67
CA GLY A 114 -39.76 4.99 31.54
C GLY A 114 -39.23 3.56 31.66
N SER A 115 -38.95 2.92 30.52
CA SER A 115 -38.50 1.53 30.41
C SER A 115 -37.10 1.27 30.97
N GLY A 116 -36.36 2.33 31.28
CA GLY A 116 -34.95 2.30 31.66
C GLY A 116 -34.61 1.47 32.91
N SER A 117 -35.58 1.21 33.77
CA SER A 117 -35.40 0.33 34.93
C SER A 117 -35.26 -1.15 34.57
N ASN A 118 -35.73 -1.60 33.41
CA ASN A 118 -35.72 -3.01 33.00
C ASN A 118 -34.74 -3.34 31.87
N LEU A 119 -34.17 -2.32 31.22
CA LEU A 119 -33.31 -2.51 30.06
C LEU A 119 -32.00 -3.22 30.44
N ILE A 120 -31.71 -4.32 29.73
CA ILE A 120 -30.53 -5.18 29.93
C ILE A 120 -29.48 -4.90 28.86
N SER A 121 -29.90 -4.67 27.62
CA SER A 121 -29.01 -4.41 26.48
C SER A 121 -29.51 -3.22 25.67
N LEU A 122 -28.60 -2.31 25.36
CA LEU A 122 -28.83 -1.18 24.47
C LEU A 122 -27.74 -1.16 23.38
N ASP A 123 -28.14 -1.31 22.12
CA ASP A 123 -27.28 -1.09 20.94
C ASP A 123 -27.75 0.16 20.19
N ILE A 124 -26.93 1.21 20.28
CA ILE A 124 -27.09 2.50 19.61
C ILE A 124 -25.82 2.83 18.79
N ARG A 125 -25.16 1.81 18.26
CA ARG A 125 -24.03 1.95 17.33
C ARG A 125 -24.45 2.67 16.06
N GLY A 126 -23.61 3.55 15.52
CA GLY A 126 -23.91 4.19 14.22
C GLY A 126 -25.11 5.14 14.26
N CYS A 127 -25.53 5.60 15.44
CA CYS A 127 -26.74 6.42 15.62
C CYS A 127 -26.47 7.94 15.59
N ASN A 128 -25.24 8.35 15.28
CA ASN A 128 -24.81 9.74 15.27
C ASN A 128 -24.87 10.43 16.65
N ILE A 129 -24.78 9.67 17.74
CA ILE A 129 -24.92 10.17 19.12
C ILE A 129 -23.76 11.12 19.47
N SER A 130 -24.09 12.27 20.07
CA SER A 130 -23.11 13.20 20.64
C SER A 130 -22.96 13.01 22.15
N SER A 131 -21.80 13.41 22.71
CA SER A 131 -21.48 13.22 24.13
C SER A 131 -22.49 13.87 25.09
N THR A 132 -23.12 14.99 24.71
CA THR A 132 -24.10 15.70 25.54
C THR A 132 -25.42 14.94 25.69
N ALA A 133 -25.72 14.00 24.78
CA ALA A 133 -26.92 13.18 24.87
C ALA A 133 -26.78 12.09 25.95
N LEU A 134 -25.55 11.65 26.24
CA LEU A 134 -25.25 10.52 27.14
C LEU A 134 -25.55 10.78 28.62
N ASP A 135 -25.58 12.05 29.05
CA ASP A 135 -25.94 12.41 30.44
C ASP A 135 -27.26 11.78 30.87
N SER A 136 -28.14 11.51 29.91
CA SER A 136 -29.48 10.97 30.13
C SER A 136 -29.48 9.48 30.48
N LEU A 137 -28.41 8.72 30.22
CA LEU A 137 -28.38 7.25 30.38
C LEU A 137 -28.15 6.78 31.82
N HIS A 138 -27.91 7.69 32.77
CA HIS A 138 -27.51 7.37 34.14
C HIS A 138 -28.51 6.53 34.95
N ASN A 139 -29.80 6.53 34.61
CA ASN A 139 -30.82 5.73 35.32
C ASN A 139 -30.97 4.30 34.79
N LEU A 140 -30.25 3.92 33.72
CA LEU A 140 -30.32 2.59 33.12
C LEU A 140 -29.56 1.52 33.92
N THR A 141 -29.75 1.49 35.24
CA THR A 141 -28.95 0.72 36.21
C THR A 141 -29.03 -0.81 36.05
N SER A 142 -30.00 -1.31 35.31
CA SER A 142 -30.15 -2.74 34.96
C SER A 142 -29.31 -3.18 33.75
N LEU A 143 -28.69 -2.23 33.02
CA LEU A 143 -27.89 -2.54 31.84
C LEU A 143 -26.72 -3.46 32.19
N LEU A 144 -26.58 -4.48 31.35
CA LEU A 144 -25.43 -5.38 31.30
C LEU A 144 -24.58 -5.12 30.06
N SER A 145 -25.18 -4.67 28.96
CA SER A 145 -24.47 -4.41 27.70
C SER A 145 -24.87 -3.06 27.10
N LEU A 146 -23.87 -2.29 26.68
CA LEU A 146 -24.06 -0.99 26.02
C LEU A 146 -23.10 -0.86 24.82
N ASP A 147 -23.64 -0.78 23.61
CA ASP A 147 -22.86 -0.49 22.40
C ASP A 147 -23.10 0.95 21.95
N LEU A 148 -22.02 1.74 22.00
CA LEU A 148 -21.92 3.14 21.60
C LEU A 148 -20.91 3.33 20.46
N SER A 149 -20.47 2.26 19.81
CA SER A 149 -19.45 2.33 18.76
C SER A 149 -19.93 3.09 17.53
N ILE A 150 -19.00 3.63 16.74
CA ILE A 150 -19.29 4.34 15.48
C ILE A 150 -20.26 5.52 15.72
N ASN A 151 -19.94 6.40 16.69
CA ASN A 151 -20.75 7.57 17.01
C ASN A 151 -19.90 8.86 16.98
N GLN A 152 -20.49 9.99 17.36
CA GLN A 152 -19.83 11.30 17.37
C GLN A 152 -19.40 11.71 18.78
N LEU A 153 -18.93 10.77 19.60
CA LEU A 153 -18.50 11.07 20.96
C LEU A 153 -17.13 11.76 20.93
N THR A 154 -17.09 13.04 21.32
CA THR A 154 -15.89 13.89 21.28
C THR A 154 -15.39 14.31 22.66
N ASN A 155 -16.29 14.37 23.65
CA ASN A 155 -15.96 14.76 25.01
C ASN A 155 -15.80 13.54 25.92
N ILE A 156 -15.25 13.78 27.12
CA ILE A 156 -15.18 12.77 28.20
C ILE A 156 -16.59 12.21 28.42
N ILE A 157 -16.69 10.88 28.49
CA ILE A 157 -17.93 10.21 28.83
C ILE A 157 -18.42 10.73 30.18
N PRO A 158 -19.70 11.14 30.29
CA PRO A 158 -20.25 11.63 31.55
C PRO A 158 -19.93 10.71 32.72
N LYS A 159 -19.49 11.29 33.85
CA LYS A 159 -19.26 10.54 35.09
C LYS A 159 -20.51 9.75 35.51
N SER A 160 -21.68 10.27 35.18
CA SER A 160 -22.96 9.65 35.44
C SER A 160 -23.14 8.27 34.78
N LEU A 161 -22.47 7.99 33.64
CA LEU A 161 -22.44 6.65 33.03
C LEU A 161 -21.66 5.64 33.90
N GLY A 162 -20.77 6.16 34.73
CA GLY A 162 -20.09 5.44 35.81
C GLY A 162 -21.00 4.77 36.82
N ASN A 163 -22.25 5.23 36.96
CA ASN A 163 -23.22 4.66 37.90
C ASN A 163 -23.80 3.31 37.46
N LEU A 164 -23.51 2.87 36.23
CA LEU A 164 -23.99 1.60 35.69
C LEU A 164 -23.20 0.40 36.25
N CYS A 165 -23.27 0.17 37.56
CA CYS A 165 -22.42 -0.83 38.24
C CYS A 165 -22.70 -2.29 37.89
N ASN A 166 -23.80 -2.57 37.18
CA ASN A 166 -24.11 -3.90 36.66
C ASN A 166 -23.53 -4.16 35.26
N LEU A 167 -23.03 -3.11 34.60
CA LEU A 167 -22.51 -3.19 33.24
C LEU A 167 -21.37 -4.20 33.17
N ARG A 168 -21.47 -5.09 32.18
CA ARG A 168 -20.51 -6.14 31.88
C ARG A 168 -19.80 -5.86 30.58
N ASP A 169 -20.52 -5.38 29.58
CA ASP A 169 -19.98 -5.17 28.24
C ASP A 169 -20.22 -3.73 27.81
N ILE A 170 -19.15 -3.06 27.39
CA ILE A 170 -19.24 -1.73 26.81
C ILE A 170 -18.31 -1.59 25.60
N ASP A 171 -18.89 -1.14 24.49
CA ASP A 171 -18.15 -0.81 23.27
C ASP A 171 -18.26 0.69 22.97
N LEU A 172 -17.10 1.34 22.89
CA LEU A 172 -16.92 2.76 22.63
C LEU A 172 -16.07 2.98 21.38
N SER A 173 -15.84 1.94 20.57
CA SER A 173 -14.95 1.97 19.41
C SER A 173 -15.39 2.95 18.34
N ASP A 174 -14.46 3.39 17.49
CA ASP A 174 -14.75 4.27 16.35
C ASP A 174 -15.50 5.57 16.75
N ASN A 175 -15.04 6.18 17.84
CA ASN A 175 -15.48 7.50 18.30
C ASN A 175 -14.34 8.52 18.17
N TYR A 176 -14.56 9.77 18.58
CA TYR A 176 -13.62 10.88 18.37
C TYR A 176 -13.03 11.42 19.67
N PHE A 177 -12.52 10.55 20.55
CA PHE A 177 -11.91 10.91 21.83
C PHE A 177 -10.49 11.54 21.71
N GLN A 178 -10.24 12.31 20.63
CA GLN A 178 -8.96 12.97 20.40
C GLN A 178 -8.60 13.87 21.58
N ASN A 179 -7.35 13.81 22.03
CA ASN A 179 -6.81 14.56 23.19
C ASN A 179 -7.39 14.16 24.56
N ILE A 180 -8.18 13.09 24.66
CA ILE A 180 -8.61 12.54 25.94
C ILE A 180 -7.63 11.43 26.36
N SER A 181 -7.11 11.53 27.58
CA SER A 181 -6.28 10.47 28.12
C SER A 181 -7.15 9.28 28.54
N LEU A 182 -6.67 8.06 28.32
CA LEU A 182 -7.38 6.85 28.78
C LEU A 182 -7.68 6.90 30.29
N THR A 183 -6.79 7.48 31.09
CA THR A 183 -7.02 7.71 32.53
C THR A 183 -8.27 8.53 32.79
N SER A 184 -8.43 9.66 32.10
CA SER A 184 -9.58 10.55 32.26
C SER A 184 -10.89 9.88 31.85
N LEU A 185 -10.86 9.06 30.78
CA LEU A 185 -12.02 8.30 30.33
C LEU A 185 -12.44 7.24 31.37
N LEU A 186 -11.45 6.53 31.93
CA LEU A 186 -11.68 5.46 32.90
C LEU A 186 -12.07 5.97 34.30
N GLU A 187 -11.78 7.24 34.64
CA GLU A 187 -12.28 7.85 35.88
C GLU A 187 -13.80 7.78 35.99
N SER A 188 -14.53 7.84 34.88
CA SER A 188 -15.98 7.71 34.89
C SER A 188 -16.42 6.35 35.43
N PHE A 189 -15.70 5.24 35.17
CA PHE A 189 -16.07 3.92 35.69
C PHE A 189 -15.66 3.66 37.16
N LYS A 190 -15.05 4.64 37.83
CA LYS A 190 -14.55 4.51 39.20
C LYS A 190 -15.64 4.62 40.27
N GLU A 191 -16.81 5.17 39.95
CA GLU A 191 -17.87 5.43 40.94
C GLU A 191 -18.46 4.13 41.55
N CYS A 192 -18.26 2.98 40.91
CA CYS A 192 -18.66 1.68 41.42
C CYS A 192 -17.61 1.06 42.36
N LYS A 193 -18.02 0.71 43.59
CA LYS A 193 -17.16 0.02 44.58
C LYS A 193 -16.62 -1.35 44.12
N SER A 194 -17.25 -1.99 43.13
CA SER A 194 -16.80 -3.26 42.53
C SER A 194 -17.30 -3.35 41.09
N PRO A 195 -16.56 -2.83 40.09
CA PRO A 195 -16.99 -2.90 38.69
C PRO A 195 -17.11 -4.35 38.23
N ARG A 196 -18.22 -4.66 37.54
CA ARG A 196 -18.55 -6.00 37.03
C ARG A 196 -18.13 -6.22 35.57
N LEU A 197 -17.38 -5.28 35.01
CA LEU A 197 -17.02 -5.23 33.61
C LEU A 197 -16.21 -6.49 33.21
N GLU A 198 -16.70 -7.16 32.17
CA GLU A 198 -16.14 -8.35 31.54
C GLU A 198 -15.60 -8.04 30.13
N SER A 199 -16.17 -7.05 29.43
CA SER A 199 -15.70 -6.59 28.12
C SER A 199 -15.61 -5.06 28.07
N LEU A 200 -14.46 -4.57 27.61
CA LEU A 200 -14.23 -3.15 27.33
C LEU A 200 -13.55 -3.03 25.96
N SER A 201 -14.23 -2.38 25.02
CA SER A 201 -13.68 -2.02 23.73
C SER A 201 -13.67 -0.51 23.54
N ILE A 202 -12.51 0.06 23.22
CA ILE A 202 -12.34 1.47 22.89
C ILE A 202 -11.37 1.60 21.72
N SER A 203 -11.55 0.76 20.69
CA SER A 203 -10.66 0.74 19.54
C SER A 203 -10.88 1.98 18.65
N SER A 204 -9.89 2.34 17.82
CA SER A 204 -10.06 3.33 16.74
C SER A 204 -10.63 4.69 17.21
N SER A 205 -10.22 5.15 18.39
CA SER A 205 -10.87 6.30 19.08
C SER A 205 -9.98 7.53 19.24
N GLY A 206 -8.72 7.45 18.81
CA GLY A 206 -7.75 8.55 18.95
C GLY A 206 -7.27 8.81 20.39
N LEU A 207 -7.44 7.85 21.30
CA LEU A 207 -7.01 7.96 22.69
C LEU A 207 -5.48 8.05 22.79
N SER A 208 -5.00 8.85 23.75
CA SER A 208 -3.57 9.02 24.01
C SER A 208 -3.25 8.82 25.51
N GLY A 209 -1.97 8.93 25.88
CA GLY A 209 -1.51 8.77 27.27
C GLY A 209 -0.98 7.38 27.55
N HIS A 210 -1.25 6.83 28.74
CA HIS A 210 -0.67 5.58 29.24
C HIS A 210 -1.76 4.66 29.81
N LEU A 211 -1.47 3.37 29.98
CA LEU A 211 -2.35 2.44 30.70
C LEU A 211 -2.35 2.77 32.21
N PRO A 212 -3.47 3.23 32.79
CA PRO A 212 -3.53 3.62 34.20
C PRO A 212 -3.66 2.39 35.13
N ASN A 213 -3.12 2.50 36.34
CA ASN A 213 -3.20 1.43 37.36
C ASN A 213 -4.64 1.07 37.75
N GLN A 214 -5.57 2.02 37.59
CA GLN A 214 -6.99 1.87 37.84
C GLN A 214 -7.61 0.79 36.97
N LEU A 215 -7.14 0.62 35.72
CA LEU A 215 -7.64 -0.42 34.83
C LEU A 215 -7.37 -1.82 35.39
N GLY A 216 -6.24 -1.99 36.11
CA GLY A 216 -5.90 -3.23 36.82
C GLY A 216 -6.86 -3.62 37.94
N GLN A 217 -7.87 -2.79 38.29
CA GLN A 217 -8.90 -3.14 39.27
C GLN A 217 -10.09 -3.89 38.65
N LEU A 218 -10.20 -3.94 37.31
CA LEU A 218 -11.27 -4.62 36.59
C LEU A 218 -11.03 -6.14 36.52
N MET A 219 -11.00 -6.81 37.68
CA MET A 219 -10.55 -8.20 37.81
C MET A 219 -11.44 -9.25 37.12
N ARG A 220 -12.60 -8.85 36.61
CA ARG A 220 -13.53 -9.71 35.85
C ARG A 220 -13.36 -9.63 34.34
N MET A 221 -12.39 -8.85 33.86
CA MET A 221 -12.14 -8.64 32.44
C MET A 221 -11.85 -9.98 31.72
N LYS A 222 -12.58 -10.19 30.63
CA LYS A 222 -12.45 -11.28 29.66
C LYS A 222 -11.98 -10.76 28.30
N HIS A 223 -12.48 -9.59 27.88
CA HIS A 223 -12.13 -8.97 26.60
C HIS A 223 -11.70 -7.52 26.81
N LEU A 224 -10.46 -7.21 26.42
CA LEU A 224 -9.95 -5.84 26.45
C LEU A 224 -9.40 -5.49 25.08
N ASP A 225 -10.06 -4.56 24.39
CA ASP A 225 -9.61 -4.03 23.10
C ASP A 225 -9.36 -2.51 23.22
N LEU A 226 -8.09 -2.14 23.08
CA LEU A 226 -7.62 -0.76 23.04
C LEU A 226 -6.89 -0.45 21.73
N SER A 227 -7.09 -1.28 20.70
CA SER A 227 -6.35 -1.23 19.45
C SER A 227 -6.61 0.05 18.65
N LEU A 228 -5.71 0.36 17.69
CA LEU A 228 -5.87 1.51 16.78
C LEU A 228 -6.00 2.86 17.52
N ASN A 229 -5.16 3.07 18.53
CA ASN A 229 -5.09 4.33 19.30
C ASN A 229 -3.66 4.89 19.32
N GLN A 230 -3.42 5.91 20.15
CA GLN A 230 -2.12 6.57 20.34
C GLN A 230 -1.60 6.36 21.78
N ILE A 231 -1.96 5.24 22.42
CA ILE A 231 -1.57 4.94 23.80
C ILE A 231 -0.09 4.56 23.83
N SER A 232 0.65 5.14 24.77
CA SER A 232 2.11 5.07 24.88
C SER A 232 2.58 4.50 26.23
N GLY A 233 3.90 4.30 26.34
CA GLY A 233 4.58 3.77 27.52
C GLY A 233 4.50 2.25 27.68
N PRO A 234 4.95 1.70 28.82
CA PRO A 234 5.06 0.26 29.00
C PRO A 234 3.72 -0.41 29.30
N ILE A 235 3.59 -1.66 28.87
CA ILE A 235 2.49 -2.54 29.30
C ILE A 235 2.71 -2.87 30.79
N PRO A 236 1.79 -2.49 31.70
CA PRO A 236 2.01 -2.66 33.13
C PRO A 236 1.96 -4.12 33.60
N LEU A 237 2.67 -4.41 34.70
CA LEU A 237 2.73 -5.76 35.27
C LEU A 237 1.38 -6.28 35.79
N TRP A 238 0.46 -5.38 36.20
CA TRP A 238 -0.86 -5.77 36.70
C TRP A 238 -1.72 -6.47 35.65
N ILE A 239 -1.35 -6.42 34.36
CA ILE A 239 -2.08 -7.12 33.30
C ILE A 239 -2.18 -8.63 33.58
N GLY A 240 -1.14 -9.21 34.19
CA GLY A 240 -1.13 -10.62 34.62
C GLY A 240 -2.12 -10.95 35.74
N GLY A 241 -2.77 -9.94 36.34
CA GLY A 241 -3.82 -10.10 37.33
C GLY A 241 -5.19 -10.42 36.75
N PHE A 242 -5.42 -10.21 35.45
CA PHE A 242 -6.69 -10.53 34.79
C PHE A 242 -6.86 -12.03 34.54
N SER A 243 -7.09 -12.80 35.60
CA SER A 243 -7.15 -14.27 35.56
C SER A 243 -8.24 -14.87 34.64
N LEU A 244 -9.24 -14.07 34.25
CA LEU A 244 -10.33 -14.46 33.36
C LEU A 244 -10.15 -13.96 31.92
N LEU A 245 -9.05 -13.28 31.60
CA LEU A 245 -8.85 -12.66 30.29
C LEU A 245 -8.74 -13.73 29.19
N GLU A 246 -9.59 -13.62 28.18
CA GLU A 246 -9.69 -14.50 27.01
C GLU A 246 -9.11 -13.81 25.76
N VAL A 247 -9.36 -12.50 25.60
CA VAL A 247 -8.88 -11.70 24.47
C VAL A 247 -8.24 -10.41 24.98
N LEU A 248 -7.01 -10.14 24.51
CA LEU A 248 -6.31 -8.88 24.73
C LEU A 248 -5.84 -8.31 23.39
N ASP A 249 -6.37 -7.16 22.98
CA ASP A 249 -5.90 -6.41 21.82
C ASP A 249 -5.36 -5.03 22.20
N LEU A 250 -4.06 -4.86 21.98
CA LEU A 250 -3.30 -3.64 22.18
C LEU A 250 -2.65 -3.16 20.87
N SER A 251 -3.07 -3.70 19.73
CA SER A 251 -2.42 -3.48 18.44
C SER A 251 -2.51 -2.05 17.95
N SER A 252 -1.58 -1.64 17.09
CA SER A 252 -1.56 -0.33 16.44
C SER A 252 -1.66 0.82 17.46
N ASN A 253 -0.69 0.85 18.37
CA ASN A 253 -0.53 1.86 19.42
C ASN A 253 0.94 2.30 19.48
N GLN A 254 1.32 3.01 20.54
CA GLN A 254 2.68 3.49 20.79
C GLN A 254 3.31 2.82 22.03
N PHE A 255 2.84 1.62 22.41
CA PHE A 255 3.39 0.90 23.57
C PHE A 255 4.88 0.64 23.39
N ASN A 256 5.68 0.92 24.42
CA ASN A 256 7.13 0.81 24.40
C ASN A 256 7.65 -0.03 25.58
N GLY A 257 8.98 -0.14 25.71
CA GLY A 257 9.59 -0.99 26.73
C GLY A 257 9.44 -2.49 26.44
N SER A 258 9.61 -3.33 27.46
CA SER A 258 9.57 -4.79 27.32
C SER A 258 8.19 -5.39 27.52
N LEU A 259 7.93 -6.51 26.84
CA LEU A 259 6.76 -7.35 27.11
C LEU A 259 6.84 -7.87 28.56
N PRO A 260 5.83 -7.64 29.43
CA PRO A 260 5.92 -8.05 30.83
C PRO A 260 5.77 -9.57 30.98
N ASN A 261 6.62 -10.18 31.83
CA ASN A 261 6.54 -11.62 32.12
C ASN A 261 5.25 -12.04 32.85
N SER A 262 4.54 -11.08 33.46
CA SER A 262 3.25 -11.32 34.11
C SER A 262 2.16 -11.76 33.13
N LEU A 263 2.30 -11.49 31.82
CA LEU A 263 1.43 -12.06 30.78
C LEU A 263 1.41 -13.59 30.85
N GLY A 264 2.51 -14.22 31.25
CA GLY A 264 2.60 -15.66 31.42
C GLY A 264 1.69 -16.24 32.52
N GLN A 265 0.91 -15.41 33.23
CA GLN A 265 -0.08 -15.83 34.23
C GLN A 265 -1.50 -16.00 33.68
N LEU A 266 -1.79 -15.55 32.44
CA LEU A 266 -3.15 -15.47 31.89
C LEU A 266 -3.66 -16.81 31.34
N SER A 267 -4.05 -17.73 32.23
CA SER A 267 -4.41 -19.10 31.84
C SER A 267 -5.66 -19.25 30.97
N MET A 268 -6.52 -18.23 30.91
CA MET A 268 -7.73 -18.23 30.07
C MET A 268 -7.50 -17.63 28.68
N LEU A 269 -6.33 -17.04 28.42
CA LEU A 269 -6.08 -16.26 27.22
C LEU A 269 -6.08 -17.15 25.97
N GLU A 270 -6.98 -16.85 25.05
CA GLU A 270 -7.11 -17.51 23.75
C GLU A 270 -6.48 -16.68 22.63
N GLU A 271 -6.56 -15.35 22.74
CA GLU A 271 -6.09 -14.41 21.73
C GLU A 271 -5.27 -13.27 22.34
N LEU A 272 -4.05 -13.11 21.83
CA LEU A 272 -3.13 -12.05 22.22
C LEU A 272 -2.68 -11.25 21.00
N ARG A 273 -3.10 -10.00 20.93
CA ARG A 273 -2.80 -9.06 19.86
C ARG A 273 -2.10 -7.82 20.42
N PHE A 274 -0.93 -7.51 19.89
CA PHE A 274 -0.15 -6.32 20.25
C PHE A 274 0.74 -5.87 19.08
N SER A 275 0.29 -6.15 17.85
CA SER A 275 1.03 -5.82 16.64
C SER A 275 1.21 -4.31 16.47
N SER A 276 2.19 -3.87 15.71
CA SER A 276 2.43 -2.46 15.36
C SER A 276 2.53 -1.56 16.59
N ASN A 277 3.50 -1.86 17.45
CA ASN A 277 3.87 -1.05 18.62
C ASN A 277 5.40 -0.84 18.63
N PHE A 278 5.91 -0.12 19.63
CA PHE A 278 7.34 0.13 19.84
C PHE A 278 7.96 -0.78 20.90
N LEU A 279 7.42 -1.99 21.11
CA LEU A 279 7.93 -2.92 22.11
C LEU A 279 9.31 -3.45 21.70
N THR A 280 10.18 -3.59 22.70
CA THR A 280 11.59 -4.01 22.57
C THR A 280 11.96 -5.03 23.64
N GLY A 281 13.18 -5.57 23.58
CA GLY A 281 13.70 -6.45 24.62
C GLY A 281 13.49 -7.94 24.33
N VAL A 282 13.76 -8.77 25.34
CA VAL A 282 13.87 -10.23 25.18
C VAL A 282 12.63 -10.93 25.73
N VAL A 283 11.98 -11.70 24.86
CA VAL A 283 10.90 -12.62 25.18
C VAL A 283 11.47 -14.02 25.36
N THR A 284 11.02 -14.71 26.40
CA THR A 284 11.42 -16.08 26.77
C THR A 284 10.18 -16.91 27.08
N GLU A 285 10.34 -18.21 27.30
CA GLU A 285 9.28 -19.14 27.68
C GLU A 285 8.45 -18.69 28.89
N THR A 286 9.01 -17.89 29.80
CA THR A 286 8.31 -17.42 31.01
C THR A 286 7.14 -16.49 30.70
N HIS A 287 7.16 -15.80 29.55
CA HIS A 287 6.07 -14.92 29.11
C HIS A 287 4.82 -15.70 28.68
N PHE A 288 4.96 -17.02 28.51
CA PHE A 288 3.97 -17.89 27.89
C PHE A 288 3.58 -19.08 28.78
N VAL A 289 4.19 -19.19 29.97
CA VAL A 289 4.25 -20.44 30.74
C VAL A 289 2.89 -21.03 31.15
N LYS A 290 1.85 -20.21 31.39
CA LYS A 290 0.49 -20.69 31.71
C LYS A 290 -0.54 -20.52 30.59
N LEU A 291 -0.15 -20.07 29.39
CA LEU A 291 -1.09 -19.72 28.32
C LEU A 291 -1.64 -20.95 27.58
N VAL A 292 -2.15 -21.95 28.29
CA VAL A 292 -2.54 -23.26 27.73
C VAL A 292 -3.67 -23.20 26.70
N ARG A 293 -4.46 -22.12 26.67
CA ARG A 293 -5.58 -21.92 25.74
C ARG A 293 -5.24 -21.06 24.51
N LEU A 294 -4.02 -20.53 24.43
CA LEU A 294 -3.66 -19.58 23.39
C LEU A 294 -3.72 -20.23 22.01
N LYS A 295 -4.56 -19.67 21.13
CA LYS A 295 -4.73 -20.10 19.73
C LYS A 295 -4.21 -19.07 18.74
N PHE A 296 -4.26 -17.79 19.11
CA PHE A 296 -3.92 -16.70 18.20
C PHE A 296 -2.92 -15.74 18.84
N LEU A 297 -1.76 -15.58 18.18
CA LEU A 297 -0.70 -14.69 18.64
C LEU A 297 -0.29 -13.74 17.51
N TYR A 298 -0.56 -12.45 17.69
CA TYR A 298 -0.26 -11.40 16.72
C TYR A 298 0.66 -10.33 17.33
N GLY A 299 1.96 -10.48 17.08
CA GLY A 299 3.00 -9.56 17.56
C GLY A 299 3.74 -8.78 16.46
N THR A 300 3.31 -8.86 15.20
CA THR A 300 3.96 -8.23 14.03
C THR A 300 4.39 -6.79 14.29
N GLY A 301 5.55 -6.38 13.77
CA GLY A 301 5.93 -4.96 13.74
C GLY A 301 6.48 -4.41 15.05
N ASN A 302 6.87 -5.28 15.99
CA ASN A 302 7.62 -4.93 17.20
C ASN A 302 9.09 -5.33 17.04
N ASN A 303 10.01 -4.69 17.77
CA ASN A 303 11.44 -5.01 17.76
C ASN A 303 11.83 -5.95 18.93
N LEU A 304 11.09 -7.05 19.05
CA LEU A 304 11.25 -8.04 20.12
C LEU A 304 12.20 -9.16 19.70
N ILE A 305 12.94 -9.70 20.66
CA ILE A 305 13.85 -10.84 20.47
C ILE A 305 13.26 -12.05 21.18
N LEU A 306 12.84 -13.09 20.47
CA LEU A 306 12.38 -14.33 21.09
C LEU A 306 13.57 -15.29 21.28
N ARG A 307 14.00 -15.47 22.52
CA ARG A 307 15.13 -16.34 22.86
C ARG A 307 14.79 -17.22 24.07
N PRO A 308 14.15 -18.38 23.86
CA PRO A 308 13.90 -19.35 24.92
C PRO A 308 15.21 -19.79 25.58
N ARG A 309 15.23 -19.93 26.90
CA ARG A 309 16.41 -20.39 27.65
C ARG A 309 16.52 -21.92 27.65
N LEU A 310 15.39 -22.60 27.43
CA LEU A 310 15.31 -24.05 27.31
C LEU A 310 15.50 -24.45 25.84
N ALA A 311 16.55 -25.22 25.55
CA ALA A 311 16.88 -25.63 24.17
C ALA A 311 15.76 -26.44 23.48
N ASN A 312 15.00 -27.24 24.25
CA ASN A 312 13.87 -28.04 23.77
C ASN A 312 12.55 -27.53 24.34
N TRP A 313 12.37 -26.21 24.38
CA TRP A 313 11.13 -25.62 24.86
C TRP A 313 9.94 -26.10 24.02
N ILE A 314 8.93 -26.66 24.70
CA ILE A 314 7.65 -27.00 24.13
C ILE A 314 6.64 -25.99 24.71
N PRO A 315 6.10 -25.06 23.89
CA PRO A 315 5.06 -24.15 24.33
C PRO A 315 3.84 -24.92 24.87
N PRO A 316 3.16 -24.42 25.92
CA PRO A 316 2.06 -25.12 26.57
C PRO A 316 0.74 -25.07 25.75
N PHE A 317 0.78 -24.59 24.52
CA PHE A 317 -0.36 -24.29 23.67
C PHE A 317 -0.20 -24.82 22.25
N GLN A 318 -1.29 -24.80 21.49
CA GLN A 318 -1.34 -25.09 20.06
C GLN A 318 -1.94 -23.90 19.32
N LEU A 319 -1.09 -23.17 18.61
CA LEU A 319 -1.49 -22.01 17.83
C LEU A 319 -2.12 -22.42 16.51
N GLN A 320 -3.21 -21.75 16.17
CA GLN A 320 -3.80 -21.74 14.83
C GLN A 320 -3.19 -20.62 13.98
N ARG A 321 -2.93 -19.46 14.58
CA ARG A 321 -2.34 -18.31 13.87
C ARG A 321 -1.20 -17.71 14.67
N LEU A 322 -0.07 -17.55 14.00
CA LEU A 322 1.15 -16.97 14.54
C LEU A 322 1.71 -15.92 13.60
N TYR A 323 1.80 -14.67 14.07
CA TYR A 323 2.40 -13.57 13.32
C TYR A 323 3.42 -12.84 14.19
N LEU A 324 4.70 -13.10 13.93
CA LEU A 324 5.87 -12.49 14.58
C LEU A 324 6.75 -11.75 13.57
N ASN A 325 6.17 -11.23 12.49
CA ASN A 325 6.92 -10.51 11.47
C ASN A 325 7.70 -9.33 12.11
N SER A 326 8.95 -9.14 11.69
CA SER A 326 9.91 -8.15 12.23
C SER A 326 10.45 -8.42 13.64
N TRP A 327 10.21 -9.60 14.23
CA TRP A 327 10.88 -10.01 15.47
C TRP A 327 12.24 -10.65 15.19
N SER A 328 13.21 -10.47 16.08
CA SER A 328 14.45 -11.25 16.00
C SER A 328 14.24 -12.67 16.54
N LEU A 329 14.07 -13.64 15.65
CA LEU A 329 13.93 -15.07 16.00
C LEU A 329 15.23 -15.85 15.74
N GLY A 330 16.05 -15.37 14.81
CA GLY A 330 17.26 -16.05 14.38
C GLY A 330 18.48 -15.87 15.31
N PRO A 331 19.65 -16.39 14.90
CA PRO A 331 19.95 -16.88 13.54
C PRO A 331 19.37 -18.26 13.22
N GLN A 332 19.07 -19.08 14.23
CA GLN A 332 18.54 -20.44 14.03
C GLN A 332 17.04 -20.43 13.73
N PHE A 333 16.60 -21.39 12.91
CA PHE A 333 15.17 -21.60 12.68
C PHE A 333 14.49 -22.05 13.99
N PRO A 334 13.33 -21.47 14.37
CA PRO A 334 12.70 -21.79 15.65
C PRO A 334 12.21 -23.24 15.73
N SER A 335 12.95 -24.10 16.43
CA SER A 335 12.64 -25.54 16.54
C SER A 335 11.33 -25.82 17.29
N TRP A 336 10.94 -24.95 18.23
CA TRP A 336 9.69 -25.09 18.98
C TRP A 336 8.43 -25.03 18.08
N LEU A 337 8.53 -24.45 16.88
CA LEU A 337 7.42 -24.48 15.90
C LEU A 337 7.01 -25.91 15.54
N GLN A 338 7.93 -26.88 15.62
CA GLN A 338 7.65 -28.29 15.35
C GLN A 338 6.56 -28.86 16.27
N SER A 339 6.34 -28.27 17.45
CA SER A 339 5.29 -28.71 18.37
C SER A 339 3.91 -28.13 18.05
N GLN A 340 3.77 -27.18 17.11
CA GLN A 340 2.52 -26.46 16.81
C GLN A 340 1.76 -27.13 15.66
N ARG A 341 1.05 -28.23 15.95
CA ARG A 341 0.42 -29.09 14.92
C ARG A 341 -0.84 -28.49 14.31
N ASP A 342 -1.49 -27.58 15.01
CA ASP A 342 -2.76 -26.95 14.59
C ASP A 342 -2.54 -25.66 13.76
N LEU A 343 -1.29 -25.39 13.36
CA LEU A 343 -0.93 -24.13 12.72
C LEU A 343 -1.48 -24.02 11.30
N GLU A 344 -2.30 -22.99 11.07
CA GLU A 344 -2.92 -22.65 9.79
C GLU A 344 -2.26 -21.42 9.14
N TYR A 345 -1.80 -20.45 9.96
CA TYR A 345 -1.18 -19.22 9.49
C TYR A 345 0.15 -18.97 10.20
N LEU A 346 1.22 -18.82 9.42
CA LEU A 346 2.55 -18.50 9.94
C LEU A 346 3.15 -17.28 9.22
N GLY A 347 3.40 -16.22 9.97
CA GLY A 347 4.16 -15.04 9.53
C GLY A 347 5.39 -14.83 10.40
N ILE A 348 6.59 -15.07 9.85
CA ILE A 348 7.90 -14.84 10.48
C ILE A 348 8.85 -14.12 9.50
N SER A 349 8.30 -13.19 8.74
CA SER A 349 9.11 -12.36 7.82
C SER A 349 10.02 -11.40 8.59
N ASN A 350 11.15 -11.01 7.97
CA ASN A 350 12.11 -10.07 8.56
C ASN A 350 12.58 -10.50 9.96
N ALA A 351 12.87 -11.79 10.14
CA ALA A 351 13.09 -12.39 11.45
C ALA A 351 14.56 -12.68 11.81
N ASN A 352 15.48 -12.19 10.98
CA ASN A 352 16.93 -12.41 11.09
C ASN A 352 17.34 -13.90 11.11
N ILE A 353 16.55 -14.77 10.48
CA ILE A 353 16.84 -16.22 10.39
C ILE A 353 17.83 -16.45 9.24
N SER A 354 18.94 -17.14 9.51
CA SER A 354 20.01 -17.39 8.54
C SER A 354 20.48 -18.85 8.47
N SER A 355 20.00 -19.71 9.37
CA SER A 355 20.24 -21.15 9.30
C SER A 355 19.64 -21.76 8.02
N PRO A 356 20.17 -22.91 7.56
CA PRO A 356 19.50 -23.72 6.54
C PRO A 356 18.05 -24.02 6.94
N PHE A 357 17.16 -24.03 5.96
CA PHE A 357 15.75 -24.31 6.17
C PHE A 357 15.53 -25.79 6.51
N PRO A 358 14.81 -26.12 7.59
CA PRO A 358 14.67 -27.51 8.02
C PRO A 358 13.71 -28.31 7.13
N GLU A 359 14.13 -29.51 6.69
CA GLU A 359 13.30 -30.39 5.86
C GLU A 359 12.02 -30.87 6.57
N TRP A 360 12.07 -31.02 7.90
CA TRP A 360 10.90 -31.48 8.67
C TRP A 360 9.71 -30.52 8.55
N PHE A 361 9.96 -29.23 8.33
CA PHE A 361 8.92 -28.21 8.27
C PHE A 361 7.84 -28.55 7.25
N TRP A 362 8.26 -28.96 6.05
CA TRP A 362 7.37 -29.29 4.94
C TRP A 362 6.42 -30.47 5.23
N ARG A 363 6.71 -31.28 6.25
CA ARG A 363 5.89 -32.45 6.63
C ARG A 363 5.11 -32.24 7.92
N SER A 364 5.34 -31.14 8.62
CA SER A 364 4.80 -30.90 9.96
C SER A 364 3.45 -30.19 9.99
N PHE A 365 3.07 -29.49 8.92
CA PHE A 365 1.90 -28.60 8.91
C PHE A 365 0.96 -28.88 7.73
N PRO A 366 0.20 -29.99 7.74
CA PRO A 366 -0.68 -30.35 6.61
C PRO A 366 -1.82 -29.36 6.37
N ASN A 367 -2.25 -28.64 7.41
CA ASN A 367 -3.33 -27.64 7.37
C ASN A 367 -2.82 -26.20 7.16
N LEU A 368 -1.52 -26.00 6.94
CA LEU A 368 -0.96 -24.66 6.77
C LEU A 368 -1.52 -24.04 5.48
N TYR A 369 -2.27 -22.95 5.67
CA TYR A 369 -2.98 -22.24 4.62
C TYR A 369 -2.20 -20.99 4.15
N TYR A 370 -1.53 -20.31 5.08
CA TYR A 370 -0.76 -19.09 4.83
C TYR A 370 0.65 -19.21 5.38
N LEU A 371 1.63 -18.87 4.54
CA LEU A 371 3.03 -18.81 4.94
C LEU A 371 3.73 -17.54 4.43
N ASP A 372 4.20 -16.69 5.34
CA ASP A 372 5.13 -15.59 5.04
C ASP A 372 6.41 -15.75 5.86
N MET A 373 7.51 -16.07 5.18
CA MET A 373 8.86 -16.07 5.76
C MET A 373 9.82 -15.17 4.97
N SER A 374 9.27 -14.17 4.27
CA SER A 374 10.03 -13.26 3.43
C SER A 374 11.08 -12.47 4.22
N LYS A 375 12.07 -11.87 3.53
CA LYS A 375 13.10 -10.99 4.12
C LYS A 375 13.93 -11.68 5.22
N ASN A 376 14.36 -12.91 4.97
CA ASN A 376 15.29 -13.63 5.83
C ASN A 376 16.55 -14.00 5.03
N GLN A 377 17.41 -14.87 5.57
CA GLN A 377 18.63 -15.34 4.91
C GLN A 377 18.65 -16.87 4.80
N MET A 378 17.47 -17.49 4.77
CA MET A 378 17.32 -18.94 4.76
C MET A 378 17.80 -19.54 3.44
N GLN A 379 18.40 -20.72 3.53
CA GLN A 379 18.97 -21.47 2.41
C GLN A 379 18.34 -22.85 2.29
N GLY A 380 18.38 -23.44 1.10
CA GLY A 380 17.88 -24.79 0.84
C GLY A 380 16.98 -24.86 -0.38
N THR A 381 16.31 -26.00 -0.53
CA THR A 381 15.31 -26.24 -1.59
C THR A 381 13.90 -26.29 -0.99
N ILE A 382 12.90 -26.01 -1.81
CA ILE A 382 11.49 -26.00 -1.38
C ILE A 382 10.82 -27.30 -1.85
N ASN A 383 10.09 -27.95 -0.94
CA ASN A 383 9.26 -29.11 -1.25
C ASN A 383 7.88 -28.93 -0.64
N LEU A 384 6.86 -28.70 -1.46
CA LEU A 384 5.49 -28.41 -1.01
C LEU A 384 4.62 -29.67 -0.84
N SER A 385 5.15 -30.87 -1.09
CA SER A 385 4.35 -32.11 -1.11
C SER A 385 3.61 -32.44 0.20
N GLY A 386 4.11 -31.98 1.36
CA GLY A 386 3.49 -32.22 2.67
C GLY A 386 2.56 -31.11 3.18
N ILE A 387 2.31 -30.07 2.38
CA ILE A 387 1.44 -28.93 2.74
C ILE A 387 0.36 -28.73 1.65
N PRO A 388 -0.62 -29.63 1.54
CA PRO A 388 -1.62 -29.59 0.46
C PRO A 388 -2.61 -28.42 0.58
N ALA A 389 -2.84 -27.88 1.78
CA ALA A 389 -3.80 -26.80 2.04
C ALA A 389 -3.27 -25.39 1.69
N LEU A 390 -1.99 -25.27 1.30
CA LEU A 390 -1.33 -23.98 1.14
C LEU A 390 -1.96 -23.15 0.01
N SER A 391 -2.42 -21.95 0.36
CA SER A 391 -3.03 -21.00 -0.59
C SER A 391 -2.19 -19.74 -0.78
N PHE A 392 -1.38 -19.36 0.21
CA PHE A 392 -0.53 -18.18 0.16
C PHE A 392 0.91 -18.54 0.57
N LEU A 393 1.86 -18.30 -0.33
CA LEU A 393 3.27 -18.58 -0.09
C LEU A 393 4.15 -17.37 -0.43
N TYR A 394 4.72 -16.74 0.59
CA TYR A 394 5.65 -15.62 0.46
C TYR A 394 7.02 -15.98 1.05
N LEU A 395 7.99 -16.25 0.18
CA LEU A 395 9.37 -16.58 0.54
C LEU A 395 10.38 -15.59 -0.04
N SER A 396 9.91 -14.43 -0.50
CA SER A 396 10.74 -13.44 -1.17
C SER A 396 11.87 -12.91 -0.29
N SER A 397 12.97 -12.46 -0.91
CA SER A 397 14.15 -11.94 -0.21
C SER A 397 14.75 -12.96 0.77
N ASN A 398 15.23 -14.08 0.23
CA ASN A 398 15.92 -15.15 0.95
C ASN A 398 17.12 -15.66 0.11
N ARG A 399 17.70 -16.79 0.48
CA ARG A 399 18.78 -17.47 -0.26
C ARG A 399 18.35 -18.87 -0.71
N PHE A 400 17.05 -19.11 -0.93
CA PHE A 400 16.57 -20.39 -1.47
C PHE A 400 17.08 -20.59 -2.89
N GLY A 401 17.46 -21.82 -3.21
CA GLY A 401 18.03 -22.16 -4.51
C GLY A 401 17.49 -23.47 -5.07
N GLY A 402 18.17 -23.98 -6.09
CA GLY A 402 17.70 -25.15 -6.83
C GLY A 402 16.60 -24.81 -7.83
N LYS A 403 15.83 -25.82 -8.24
CA LYS A 403 14.70 -25.65 -9.16
C LYS A 403 13.49 -25.10 -8.41
N LEU A 404 12.60 -24.41 -9.12
CA LEU A 404 11.31 -23.98 -8.57
C LEU A 404 10.51 -25.18 -8.04
N PRO A 405 9.74 -25.02 -6.95
CA PRO A 405 8.96 -26.11 -6.37
C PRO A 405 7.86 -26.59 -7.32
N ASP A 406 7.46 -27.85 -7.15
CA ASP A 406 6.25 -28.38 -7.79
C ASP A 406 5.01 -27.83 -7.06
N ILE A 407 4.06 -27.34 -7.87
CA ILE A 407 2.80 -26.74 -7.43
C ILE A 407 1.59 -27.49 -8.01
N SER A 408 1.78 -28.72 -8.50
CA SER A 408 0.71 -29.52 -9.11
C SER A 408 -0.44 -29.87 -8.16
N ASN A 409 -0.13 -30.04 -6.86
CA ASN A 409 -1.06 -30.58 -5.87
C ASN A 409 -1.79 -29.51 -5.05
N GLY A 410 -1.54 -28.22 -5.30
CA GLY A 410 -1.99 -27.13 -4.42
C GLY A 410 -3.01 -26.19 -5.06
N SER A 411 -3.85 -25.58 -4.22
CA SER A 411 -4.79 -24.50 -4.55
C SER A 411 -4.17 -23.11 -4.41
N ILE A 412 -2.87 -22.97 -4.66
CA ILE A 412 -2.13 -21.72 -4.45
C ILE A 412 -2.81 -20.59 -5.22
N LEU A 413 -3.08 -19.49 -4.52
CA LEU A 413 -3.63 -18.26 -5.05
C LEU A 413 -2.51 -17.25 -5.28
N ASP A 414 -1.62 -17.07 -4.30
CA ASP A 414 -0.49 -16.15 -4.43
C ASP A 414 0.83 -16.88 -4.15
N LEU A 415 1.77 -16.74 -5.09
CA LEU A 415 3.12 -17.32 -5.01
C LEU A 415 4.17 -16.23 -5.23
N ASP A 416 4.90 -15.91 -4.18
CA ASP A 416 6.03 -14.98 -4.22
C ASP A 416 7.34 -15.67 -3.82
N LEU A 417 8.17 -15.92 -4.83
CA LEU A 417 9.50 -16.51 -4.71
C LEU A 417 10.59 -15.53 -5.15
N SER A 418 10.29 -14.23 -5.22
CA SER A 418 11.23 -13.24 -5.74
C SER A 418 12.48 -13.08 -4.87
N ASP A 419 13.54 -12.48 -5.42
CA ASP A 419 14.75 -12.12 -4.66
C ASP A 419 15.34 -13.35 -3.94
N ASN A 420 15.62 -14.38 -4.72
CA ASN A 420 16.18 -15.66 -4.28
C ASN A 420 17.25 -16.12 -5.30
N LEU A 421 17.72 -17.37 -5.16
CA LEU A 421 18.77 -17.97 -5.97
C LEU A 421 18.24 -19.13 -6.85
N PHE A 422 16.95 -19.15 -7.19
CA PHE A 422 16.38 -20.21 -8.02
C PHE A 422 17.00 -20.22 -9.42
N VAL A 423 17.21 -21.43 -9.95
CA VAL A 423 17.85 -21.67 -11.25
C VAL A 423 17.02 -22.60 -12.14
N GLY A 424 17.35 -22.63 -13.42
CA GLY A 424 16.73 -23.51 -14.40
C GLY A 424 15.53 -22.88 -15.11
N SER A 425 14.80 -23.71 -15.85
CA SER A 425 13.63 -23.29 -16.63
C SER A 425 12.36 -23.22 -15.78
N VAL A 426 11.44 -22.35 -16.18
CA VAL A 426 10.07 -22.27 -15.63
C VAL A 426 9.11 -23.29 -16.26
N HIS A 427 9.57 -24.08 -17.24
CA HIS A 427 8.72 -25.02 -17.99
C HIS A 427 7.96 -25.99 -17.08
N HIS A 428 8.64 -26.59 -16.09
CA HIS A 428 7.99 -27.54 -15.19
C HIS A 428 6.97 -26.86 -14.28
N LEU A 429 7.07 -25.57 -13.99
CA LEU A 429 6.06 -24.88 -13.18
C LEU A 429 4.85 -24.47 -14.04
N LEU A 430 5.12 -23.97 -15.25
CA LEU A 430 4.10 -23.37 -16.12
C LEU A 430 3.30 -24.39 -16.96
N CYS A 431 3.92 -25.49 -17.37
CA CYS A 431 3.34 -26.44 -18.33
C CYS A 431 2.70 -27.68 -17.72
N LEU A 432 2.69 -27.81 -16.38
CA LEU A 432 2.02 -28.93 -15.72
C LEU A 432 0.52 -28.98 -16.05
N ASP A 433 -0.03 -30.18 -16.00
CA ASP A 433 -1.47 -30.39 -16.16
C ASP A 433 -2.29 -29.88 -14.96
N GLY A 434 -3.58 -29.65 -15.22
CA GLY A 434 -4.51 -29.04 -14.27
C GLY A 434 -4.75 -27.53 -14.47
N VAL A 435 -5.93 -27.07 -14.07
CA VAL A 435 -6.29 -25.64 -14.04
C VAL A 435 -5.46 -24.95 -12.94
N LYS A 436 -4.91 -23.78 -13.24
CA LYS A 436 -4.13 -23.01 -12.26
C LYS A 436 -5.01 -21.93 -11.63
N THR A 437 -5.14 -21.96 -10.30
CA THR A 437 -5.92 -20.99 -9.50
C THR A 437 -5.13 -19.74 -9.13
N ILE A 438 -3.83 -19.72 -9.42
CA ILE A 438 -2.92 -18.63 -9.06
C ILE A 438 -3.39 -17.32 -9.69
N ARG A 439 -3.53 -16.31 -8.83
CA ARG A 439 -3.88 -14.93 -9.15
C ARG A 439 -2.62 -14.05 -9.23
N ALA A 440 -1.64 -14.27 -8.36
CA ALA A 440 -0.38 -13.54 -8.37
C ALA A 440 0.83 -14.47 -8.40
N LEU A 441 1.67 -14.30 -9.43
CA LEU A 441 2.93 -15.03 -9.58
C LEU A 441 4.11 -14.07 -9.64
N ASN A 442 4.96 -14.10 -8.63
CA ASN A 442 6.21 -13.32 -8.58
C ASN A 442 7.43 -14.25 -8.52
N LEU A 443 8.22 -14.23 -9.59
CA LEU A 443 9.50 -14.94 -9.72
C LEU A 443 10.66 -13.98 -10.00
N GLY A 444 10.46 -12.68 -9.78
CA GLY A 444 11.45 -11.64 -10.07
C GLY A 444 12.76 -11.82 -9.32
N ASN A 445 13.84 -11.22 -9.82
CA ASN A 445 15.15 -11.17 -9.15
C ASN A 445 15.66 -12.56 -8.73
N ASN A 446 15.75 -13.46 -9.70
CA ASN A 446 16.28 -14.81 -9.51
C ASN A 446 17.32 -15.12 -10.60
N ASN A 447 17.80 -16.37 -10.65
CA ASN A 447 18.74 -16.84 -11.65
C ASN A 447 18.09 -17.84 -12.64
N LEU A 448 16.77 -17.68 -12.88
CA LEU A 448 16.00 -18.51 -13.81
C LEU A 448 16.42 -18.21 -15.25
N SER A 449 16.33 -19.20 -16.13
CA SER A 449 16.89 -19.12 -17.48
C SER A 449 16.12 -19.95 -18.49
N GLY A 450 16.49 -19.82 -19.77
CA GLY A 450 15.82 -20.49 -20.88
C GLY A 450 14.63 -19.70 -21.41
N VAL A 451 13.85 -20.34 -22.28
CA VAL A 451 12.69 -19.72 -22.93
C VAL A 451 11.46 -19.76 -22.02
N ILE A 452 10.68 -18.68 -22.01
CA ILE A 452 9.37 -18.66 -21.35
C ILE A 452 8.39 -19.50 -22.22
N PRO A 453 7.83 -20.61 -21.69
CA PRO A 453 7.09 -21.58 -22.49
C PRO A 453 5.69 -21.10 -22.91
N GLU A 454 5.11 -21.79 -23.89
CA GLU A 454 3.80 -21.52 -24.49
C GLU A 454 2.64 -22.22 -23.74
N CYS A 455 2.58 -22.11 -22.41
CA CYS A 455 1.66 -22.88 -21.57
C CYS A 455 0.66 -22.03 -20.75
N TRP A 456 0.38 -20.80 -21.20
CA TRP A 456 -0.39 -19.83 -20.40
C TRP A 456 -1.91 -20.03 -20.45
N GLU A 457 -2.43 -20.93 -21.29
CA GLU A 457 -3.86 -21.18 -21.46
C GLU A 457 -4.56 -21.60 -20.15
N LYS A 458 -3.82 -22.25 -19.26
CA LYS A 458 -4.31 -22.79 -17.97
C LYS A 458 -4.33 -21.76 -16.83
N TRP A 459 -3.79 -20.55 -17.05
CA TRP A 459 -3.56 -19.53 -16.00
C TRP A 459 -4.63 -18.42 -15.98
N GLN A 460 -5.90 -18.78 -16.21
CA GLN A 460 -6.99 -17.82 -16.45
C GLN A 460 -7.30 -16.90 -15.24
N SER A 461 -6.92 -17.31 -14.03
CA SER A 461 -7.08 -16.49 -12.81
C SER A 461 -5.97 -15.46 -12.62
N LEU A 462 -4.89 -15.52 -13.41
CA LEU A 462 -3.71 -14.70 -13.21
C LEU A 462 -3.99 -13.22 -13.50
N SER A 463 -3.78 -12.37 -12.50
CA SER A 463 -3.90 -10.92 -12.57
C SER A 463 -2.54 -10.21 -12.51
N TYR A 464 -1.54 -10.84 -11.88
CA TYR A 464 -0.19 -10.32 -11.72
C TYR A 464 0.87 -11.34 -12.13
N LEU A 465 1.75 -10.95 -13.06
CA LEU A 465 2.91 -11.73 -13.45
C LEU A 465 4.17 -10.88 -13.39
N ASN A 466 5.11 -11.28 -12.54
CA ASN A 466 6.43 -10.67 -12.46
C ASN A 466 7.55 -11.69 -12.65
N LEU A 467 8.35 -11.48 -13.71
CA LEU A 467 9.50 -12.28 -14.13
C LEU A 467 10.77 -11.43 -14.25
N GLU A 468 10.81 -10.26 -13.61
CA GLU A 468 11.90 -9.30 -13.77
C GLU A 468 13.28 -9.85 -13.40
N ASN A 469 14.33 -9.27 -13.96
CA ASN A 469 15.72 -9.46 -13.55
C ASN A 469 16.10 -10.94 -13.39
N ASN A 470 15.87 -11.70 -14.45
CA ASN A 470 16.27 -13.10 -14.59
C ASN A 470 17.15 -13.24 -15.85
N LYS A 471 17.40 -14.48 -16.29
CA LYS A 471 18.18 -14.79 -17.50
C LYS A 471 17.30 -15.41 -18.59
N PHE A 472 16.02 -15.05 -18.65
CA PHE A 472 15.11 -15.55 -19.69
C PHE A 472 15.53 -15.05 -21.08
N SER A 473 15.39 -15.92 -22.08
CA SER A 473 15.77 -15.66 -23.48
C SER A 473 14.64 -16.04 -24.44
N GLY A 474 14.83 -15.76 -25.74
CA GLY A 474 13.82 -16.03 -26.76
C GLY A 474 12.71 -14.98 -26.78
N GLY A 475 11.63 -15.26 -27.52
CA GLY A 475 10.51 -14.34 -27.66
C GLY A 475 9.51 -14.35 -26.50
N ILE A 476 8.71 -13.29 -26.41
CA ILE A 476 7.52 -13.29 -25.54
C ILE A 476 6.52 -14.33 -26.08
N PRO A 477 6.04 -15.28 -25.24
CA PRO A 477 5.15 -16.35 -25.69
C PRO A 477 3.79 -15.82 -26.15
N ARG A 478 3.27 -16.38 -27.25
CA ARG A 478 2.01 -15.97 -27.86
C ARG A 478 0.81 -16.33 -26.98
N THR A 479 0.89 -17.45 -26.28
CA THR A 479 -0.17 -17.94 -25.39
C THR A 479 -0.42 -17.01 -24.20
N LEU A 480 0.50 -16.08 -23.85
CA LEU A 480 0.20 -15.01 -22.89
C LEU A 480 -1.03 -14.20 -23.29
N GLY A 481 -1.33 -14.07 -24.58
CA GLY A 481 -2.57 -13.41 -25.04
C GLY A 481 -3.88 -14.13 -24.65
N ARG A 482 -3.80 -15.27 -23.94
CA ARG A 482 -4.95 -16.04 -23.45
C ARG A 482 -5.35 -15.71 -22.02
N ILE A 483 -4.48 -15.06 -21.23
CA ILE A 483 -4.76 -14.68 -19.82
C ILE A 483 -5.37 -13.28 -19.74
N ARG A 484 -6.66 -13.17 -20.07
CA ARG A 484 -7.34 -11.87 -20.23
C ARG A 484 -7.51 -11.06 -18.95
N ASN A 485 -7.41 -11.72 -17.79
CA ASN A 485 -7.53 -11.07 -16.47
C ASN A 485 -6.25 -10.38 -15.99
N ILE A 486 -5.15 -10.50 -16.75
CA ILE A 486 -3.87 -9.89 -16.36
C ILE A 486 -3.97 -8.36 -16.36
N LYS A 487 -3.60 -7.77 -15.22
CA LYS A 487 -3.53 -6.33 -15.02
C LYS A 487 -2.10 -5.81 -15.05
N SER A 488 -1.14 -6.63 -14.63
CA SER A 488 0.27 -6.24 -14.61
C SER A 488 1.17 -7.35 -15.13
N LEU A 489 2.00 -6.97 -16.10
CA LEU A 489 2.96 -7.82 -16.76
C LEU A 489 4.34 -7.18 -16.70
N ASN A 490 5.21 -7.76 -15.88
CA ASN A 490 6.58 -7.31 -15.71
C ASN A 490 7.58 -8.41 -16.15
N MET A 491 8.37 -8.10 -17.17
CA MET A 491 9.44 -8.96 -17.70
C MET A 491 10.73 -8.17 -17.94
N ARG A 492 10.92 -7.04 -17.23
CA ARG A 492 12.10 -6.18 -17.41
C ARG A 492 13.40 -6.88 -17.01
N GLY A 493 14.54 -6.42 -17.54
CA GLY A 493 15.86 -6.90 -17.15
C GLY A 493 16.11 -8.37 -17.49
N ASN A 494 15.69 -8.81 -18.67
CA ASN A 494 15.93 -10.16 -19.20
C ASN A 494 16.67 -10.07 -20.55
N LYS A 495 16.77 -11.20 -21.27
CA LYS A 495 17.34 -11.28 -22.62
C LYS A 495 16.26 -11.62 -23.66
N LEU A 496 15.04 -11.11 -23.46
CA LEU A 496 13.93 -11.39 -24.38
C LEU A 496 14.14 -10.67 -25.70
N GLU A 497 13.89 -11.34 -26.81
CA GLU A 497 14.16 -10.86 -28.15
C GLU A 497 12.96 -10.99 -29.09
N GLY A 498 13.12 -10.57 -30.35
CA GLY A 498 12.05 -10.62 -31.34
C GLY A 498 11.00 -9.52 -31.18
N LYS A 499 9.88 -9.66 -31.86
CA LYS A 499 8.80 -8.65 -31.90
C LYS A 499 7.76 -8.90 -30.81
N LEU A 500 7.03 -7.86 -30.41
CA LEU A 500 5.83 -8.02 -29.58
C LEU A 500 4.80 -8.90 -30.33
N PRO A 501 4.37 -10.03 -29.77
CA PRO A 501 3.41 -10.91 -30.43
C PRO A 501 2.03 -10.27 -30.48
N ALA A 502 1.36 -10.39 -31.63
CA ALA A 502 0.04 -9.77 -31.85
C ALA A 502 -1.03 -10.25 -30.86
N SER A 503 -0.88 -11.46 -30.29
CA SER A 503 -1.81 -12.01 -29.31
C SER A 503 -1.93 -11.18 -28.02
N LEU A 504 -0.91 -10.37 -27.68
CA LEU A 504 -0.99 -9.46 -26.52
C LEU A 504 -2.11 -8.42 -26.66
N MET A 505 -2.62 -8.17 -27.87
CA MET A 505 -3.77 -7.28 -28.07
C MET A 505 -5.04 -7.76 -27.36
N ASN A 506 -5.09 -9.03 -26.94
CA ASN A 506 -6.21 -9.60 -26.19
C ASN A 506 -6.18 -9.28 -24.69
N LEU A 507 -5.09 -8.68 -24.18
CA LEU A 507 -4.91 -8.34 -22.76
C LEU A 507 -5.55 -6.99 -22.42
N THR A 508 -6.83 -6.85 -22.71
CA THR A 508 -7.54 -5.56 -22.65
C THR A 508 -7.63 -4.95 -21.24
N SER A 509 -7.46 -5.76 -20.19
CA SER A 509 -7.45 -5.32 -18.80
C SER A 509 -6.07 -4.90 -18.29
N LEU A 510 -5.04 -4.90 -19.16
CA LEU A 510 -3.67 -4.59 -18.78
C LEU A 510 -3.53 -3.11 -18.42
N GLU A 511 -3.04 -2.85 -17.20
CA GLU A 511 -2.77 -1.52 -16.65
C GLU A 511 -1.27 -1.21 -16.63
N ILE A 512 -0.43 -2.23 -16.48
CA ILE A 512 1.03 -2.09 -16.33
C ILE A 512 1.73 -3.05 -17.29
N LEU A 513 2.56 -2.50 -18.18
CA LEU A 513 3.42 -3.27 -19.08
C LEU A 513 4.88 -2.80 -18.96
N GLN A 514 5.73 -3.66 -18.42
CA GLN A 514 7.13 -3.37 -18.15
C GLN A 514 8.04 -4.37 -18.87
N LEU A 515 8.70 -3.90 -19.93
CA LEU A 515 9.58 -4.70 -20.78
C LEU A 515 10.98 -4.10 -20.89
N ARG A 516 11.31 -3.14 -20.03
CA ARG A 516 12.59 -2.43 -20.02
C ARG A 516 13.79 -3.38 -20.02
N GLY A 517 14.88 -3.01 -20.68
CA GLY A 517 16.17 -3.69 -20.54
C GLY A 517 16.10 -5.13 -21.08
N ASN A 518 15.65 -5.25 -22.33
CA ASN A 518 15.58 -6.49 -23.09
C ASN A 518 16.17 -6.25 -24.49
N GLU A 519 16.05 -7.24 -25.37
CA GLU A 519 16.51 -7.20 -26.77
C GLU A 519 15.35 -7.16 -27.77
N LEU A 520 14.17 -6.69 -27.36
CA LEU A 520 12.96 -6.66 -28.19
C LEU A 520 13.12 -5.68 -29.35
N ALA A 521 12.65 -6.08 -30.53
CA ALA A 521 12.85 -5.37 -31.79
C ALA A 521 11.55 -5.24 -32.61
N GLY A 522 11.65 -4.58 -33.77
CA GLY A 522 10.51 -4.28 -34.63
C GLY A 522 9.84 -2.96 -34.26
N SER A 523 8.67 -2.68 -34.81
CA SER A 523 7.90 -1.48 -34.51
C SER A 523 7.00 -1.66 -33.29
N ILE A 524 6.74 -0.58 -32.55
CA ILE A 524 5.65 -0.55 -31.57
C ILE A 524 4.34 -0.73 -32.34
N PRO A 525 3.52 -1.77 -32.05
CA PRO A 525 2.29 -2.00 -32.82
C PRO A 525 1.16 -1.03 -32.44
N SER A 526 0.31 -0.67 -33.42
CA SER A 526 -0.84 0.23 -33.20
C SER A 526 -1.88 -0.34 -32.23
N TRP A 527 -1.95 -1.65 -32.07
CA TRP A 527 -2.84 -2.30 -31.10
C TRP A 527 -2.48 -1.98 -29.65
N VAL A 528 -1.25 -1.55 -29.35
CA VAL A 528 -0.87 -1.10 -27.99
C VAL A 528 -1.78 0.04 -27.57
N GLY A 529 -1.99 1.01 -28.46
CA GLY A 529 -2.87 2.14 -28.18
C GLY A 529 -4.36 1.83 -28.32
N THR A 530 -4.77 1.05 -29.33
CA THR A 530 -6.21 0.81 -29.60
C THR A 530 -6.85 -0.29 -28.77
N LYS A 531 -6.07 -1.25 -28.26
CA LYS A 531 -6.60 -2.42 -27.53
C LYS A 531 -6.26 -2.41 -26.05
N LEU A 532 -5.12 -1.83 -25.64
CA LEU A 532 -4.70 -1.76 -24.23
C LEU A 532 -5.07 -0.42 -23.60
N SER A 533 -6.33 -0.01 -23.75
CA SER A 533 -6.82 1.32 -23.32
C SER A 533 -6.77 1.56 -21.81
N SER A 534 -6.64 0.50 -21.01
CA SER A 534 -6.47 0.56 -19.55
C SER A 534 -5.03 0.84 -19.11
N LEU A 535 -4.06 0.90 -20.03
CA LEU A 535 -2.66 1.12 -19.67
C LEU A 535 -2.45 2.46 -18.95
N ARG A 536 -1.74 2.36 -17.84
CA ARG A 536 -1.28 3.45 -16.98
C ARG A 536 0.22 3.58 -17.00
N LEU A 537 0.93 2.45 -17.11
CA LEU A 537 2.39 2.42 -17.23
C LEU A 537 2.78 1.57 -18.42
N LEU A 538 3.50 2.19 -19.35
CA LEU A 538 4.17 1.52 -20.46
C LEU A 538 5.67 1.86 -20.41
N ASN A 539 6.50 0.87 -20.08
CA ASN A 539 7.94 1.02 -20.03
C ASN A 539 8.63 0.05 -21.02
N LEU A 540 9.10 0.60 -22.12
CA LEU A 540 9.84 -0.10 -23.19
C LEU A 540 11.31 0.33 -23.25
N ARG A 541 11.79 1.06 -22.23
CA ARG A 541 13.14 1.63 -22.19
C ARG A 541 14.23 0.61 -22.46
N SER A 542 15.31 1.01 -23.15
CA SER A 542 16.49 0.16 -23.37
C SER A 542 16.14 -1.16 -24.08
N ASN A 543 15.64 -1.04 -25.30
CA ASN A 543 15.33 -2.14 -26.22
C ASN A 543 15.86 -1.79 -27.63
N LYS A 544 15.44 -2.55 -28.65
CA LYS A 544 15.82 -2.37 -30.06
C LYS A 544 14.61 -1.97 -30.93
N PHE A 545 13.60 -1.30 -30.36
CA PHE A 545 12.41 -0.87 -31.12
C PHE A 545 12.76 0.16 -32.19
N THR A 546 12.12 0.05 -33.35
CA THR A 546 12.36 0.84 -34.58
C THR A 546 11.05 1.41 -35.12
N GLY A 547 11.11 2.20 -36.19
CA GLY A 547 9.92 2.76 -36.82
C GLY A 547 9.32 3.92 -36.03
N LYS A 548 8.11 4.35 -36.42
CA LYS A 548 7.45 5.51 -35.80
C LYS A 548 6.73 5.14 -34.51
N ILE A 549 6.57 6.11 -33.61
CA ILE A 549 5.59 6.02 -32.53
C ILE A 549 4.20 6.04 -33.18
N PRO A 550 3.37 4.98 -33.07
CA PRO A 550 2.06 4.94 -33.70
C PRO A 550 1.15 6.05 -33.16
N HIS A 551 0.37 6.67 -34.06
CA HIS A 551 -0.61 7.69 -33.66
C HIS A 551 -1.64 7.13 -32.67
N GLU A 552 -1.93 5.83 -32.75
CA GLU A 552 -2.86 5.12 -31.88
C GLU A 552 -2.43 5.12 -30.41
N VAL A 553 -1.15 5.34 -30.08
CA VAL A 553 -0.70 5.51 -28.69
C VAL A 553 -1.49 6.62 -27.97
N CYS A 554 -2.01 7.60 -28.71
CA CYS A 554 -2.87 8.66 -28.17
C CYS A 554 -4.24 8.18 -27.67
N CYS A 555 -4.62 6.93 -27.92
CA CYS A 555 -5.81 6.31 -27.33
C CYS A 555 -5.60 5.85 -25.88
N LEU A 556 -4.37 5.89 -25.36
CA LEU A 556 -4.04 5.56 -23.97
C LEU A 556 -4.41 6.71 -23.02
N THR A 557 -5.70 6.98 -22.85
CA THR A 557 -6.19 8.15 -22.07
C THR A 557 -5.79 8.10 -20.59
N HIS A 558 -5.60 6.90 -20.03
CA HIS A 558 -5.21 6.66 -18.64
C HIS A 558 -3.69 6.64 -18.40
N ILE A 559 -2.87 6.87 -19.44
CA ILE A 559 -1.42 6.75 -19.30
C ILE A 559 -0.88 7.79 -18.30
N GLN A 560 -0.01 7.30 -17.42
CA GLN A 560 0.63 8.04 -16.35
C GLN A 560 2.14 8.12 -16.57
N ILE A 561 2.73 6.99 -16.98
CA ILE A 561 4.15 6.81 -17.22
C ILE A 561 4.30 6.21 -18.61
N LEU A 562 4.92 6.96 -19.51
CA LEU A 562 5.30 6.50 -20.84
C LEU A 562 6.80 6.66 -21.01
N ASP A 563 7.52 5.54 -20.94
CA ASP A 563 8.97 5.50 -21.13
C ASP A 563 9.30 4.64 -22.36
N LEU A 564 9.67 5.32 -23.44
CA LEU A 564 10.10 4.73 -24.71
C LEU A 564 11.58 5.00 -24.99
N SER A 565 12.31 5.45 -23.97
CA SER A 565 13.69 5.93 -24.12
C SER A 565 14.68 4.84 -24.50
N ASN A 566 15.84 5.23 -25.02
CA ASN A 566 16.93 4.33 -25.38
C ASN A 566 16.47 3.20 -26.32
N ASN A 567 15.98 3.60 -27.49
CA ASN A 567 15.54 2.74 -28.58
C ASN A 567 16.03 3.32 -29.92
N LYS A 568 15.50 2.85 -31.05
CA LYS A 568 15.79 3.33 -32.41
C LYS A 568 14.54 3.90 -33.10
N LEU A 569 13.62 4.48 -32.32
CA LEU A 569 12.38 5.06 -32.83
C LEU A 569 12.67 6.29 -33.69
N MET A 570 11.86 6.51 -34.73
CA MET A 570 12.04 7.57 -35.72
C MET A 570 10.73 8.30 -36.02
N GLY A 571 10.80 9.33 -36.87
CA GLY A 571 9.64 10.15 -37.21
C GLY A 571 9.32 11.19 -36.14
N ASP A 572 8.18 11.87 -36.31
CA ASP A 572 7.76 12.96 -35.44
C ASP A 572 7.11 12.46 -34.14
N ILE A 573 7.19 13.28 -33.10
CA ILE A 573 6.40 13.07 -31.87
C ILE A 573 4.91 13.27 -32.20
N PRO A 574 3.99 12.35 -31.84
CA PRO A 574 2.58 12.50 -32.14
C PRO A 574 1.95 13.74 -31.49
N LYS A 575 1.31 14.58 -32.30
CA LYS A 575 0.63 15.81 -31.84
C LYS A 575 -0.57 15.55 -30.92
N CYS A 576 -1.09 14.33 -30.90
CA CYS A 576 -2.30 13.96 -30.15
C CYS A 576 -2.06 13.62 -28.67
N PHE A 577 -0.86 13.85 -28.11
CA PHE A 577 -0.57 13.54 -26.70
C PHE A 577 -1.43 14.33 -25.71
N ASN A 578 -2.03 15.45 -26.12
CA ASN A 578 -3.06 16.17 -25.35
C ASN A 578 -4.31 15.33 -24.97
N LYS A 579 -4.46 14.13 -25.55
CA LYS A 579 -5.51 13.16 -25.21
C LYS A 579 -5.20 12.33 -23.96
N PHE A 580 -4.00 12.41 -23.39
CA PHE A 580 -3.68 11.76 -22.11
C PHE A 580 -4.42 12.47 -20.97
N SER A 581 -5.62 12.01 -20.63
CA SER A 581 -6.54 12.62 -19.66
C SER A 581 -5.92 12.76 -18.27
N VAL A 582 -5.17 11.74 -17.84
CA VAL A 582 -4.44 11.75 -16.56
C VAL A 582 -3.33 12.80 -16.56
N LEU A 583 -2.46 12.80 -17.56
CA LEU A 583 -1.34 13.76 -17.66
C LEU A 583 -1.81 15.20 -17.91
N SER A 584 -2.95 15.39 -18.56
CA SER A 584 -3.57 16.72 -18.74
C SER A 584 -4.40 17.18 -17.53
N GLY A 585 -4.67 16.29 -16.56
CA GLY A 585 -5.45 16.60 -15.37
C GLY A 585 -6.97 16.68 -15.60
N LYS A 586 -7.46 16.14 -16.72
CA LYS A 586 -8.91 16.00 -17.01
C LYS A 586 -9.56 14.89 -16.19
N GLU A 587 -8.76 13.94 -15.71
CA GLU A 587 -9.20 12.82 -14.89
C GLU A 587 -8.41 12.81 -13.57
N THR A 588 -9.12 12.74 -12.44
CA THR A 588 -8.52 12.56 -11.12
C THR A 588 -8.31 11.08 -10.83
N ILE A 589 -7.17 10.76 -10.24
CA ILE A 589 -6.74 9.39 -9.93
C ILE A 589 -7.25 8.98 -8.55
N SER A 590 -7.80 7.77 -8.42
CA SER A 590 -8.12 7.13 -7.13
C SER A 590 -6.83 6.62 -6.47
N ASP A 591 -6.79 6.65 -5.14
CA ASP A 591 -5.63 6.24 -4.33
C ASP A 591 -5.26 4.75 -4.45
N ASP A 592 -6.17 3.92 -4.99
CA ASP A 592 -6.05 2.46 -5.15
C ASP A 592 -5.39 2.04 -6.48
N GLN A 593 -5.05 3.00 -7.34
CA GLN A 593 -4.46 2.71 -8.65
C GLN A 593 -2.98 2.29 -8.48
N PHE A 594 -2.54 1.24 -9.19
CA PHE A 594 -1.26 0.50 -9.03
C PHE A 594 -1.18 -0.50 -7.86
N TYR A 595 -2.24 -0.64 -7.06
CA TYR A 595 -2.42 -1.77 -6.17
C TYR A 595 -3.09 -2.89 -6.93
N ILE A 596 -2.47 -4.07 -6.91
CA ILE A 596 -3.08 -5.25 -7.51
C ILE A 596 -3.70 -6.02 -6.35
N PRO A 597 -5.04 -6.04 -6.23
CA PRO A 597 -5.69 -6.79 -5.18
C PRO A 597 -5.35 -8.26 -5.38
N THR A 598 -4.48 -8.77 -4.52
CA THR A 598 -4.28 -10.20 -4.35
C THR A 598 -5.15 -10.65 -3.19
N SER A 599 -5.31 -11.97 -3.02
CA SER A 599 -6.23 -12.48 -2.00
C SER A 599 -5.61 -12.53 -0.60
N GLY A 600 -4.30 -12.32 -0.47
CA GLY A 600 -3.59 -12.36 0.82
C GLY A 600 -2.84 -11.07 1.19
N LYS A 601 -2.15 -10.41 0.25
CA LYS A 601 -1.28 -9.25 0.54
C LYS A 601 -1.20 -8.32 -0.66
N GLU A 602 -1.58 -7.05 -0.49
CA GLU A 602 -1.52 -6.07 -1.58
C GLU A 602 -0.12 -6.03 -2.22
N VAL A 603 -0.08 -6.27 -3.54
CA VAL A 603 1.16 -6.19 -4.31
C VAL A 603 1.26 -4.80 -4.91
N ILE A 604 2.29 -4.08 -4.48
CA ILE A 604 2.61 -2.75 -4.99
C ILE A 604 3.54 -2.92 -6.19
N SER A 605 3.12 -2.42 -7.35
CA SER A 605 3.98 -2.42 -8.53
C SER A 605 5.15 -1.47 -8.33
N SER A 606 6.34 -1.87 -8.79
CA SER A 606 7.53 -1.02 -8.78
C SER A 606 8.11 -0.88 -10.17
N ASP A 607 8.80 0.23 -10.42
CA ASP A 607 9.59 0.40 -11.64
C ASP A 607 10.85 1.22 -11.36
N SER A 608 11.82 1.07 -12.24
CA SER A 608 13.04 1.86 -12.23
C SER A 608 13.00 2.85 -13.40
N LEU A 609 12.86 4.12 -13.05
CA LEU A 609 12.60 5.24 -13.95
C LEU A 609 13.75 6.25 -13.87
N VAL A 610 13.98 6.99 -14.95
CA VAL A 610 14.95 8.08 -14.96
C VAL A 610 14.24 9.37 -14.58
N MET A 611 14.69 10.01 -13.50
CA MET A 611 14.17 11.29 -13.03
C MET A 611 15.36 12.18 -12.70
N LYS A 612 15.39 13.41 -13.20
CA LYS A 612 16.50 14.36 -12.94
C LYS A 612 17.88 13.78 -13.31
N GLY A 613 17.94 13.03 -14.41
CA GLY A 613 19.16 12.38 -14.91
C GLY A 613 19.63 11.14 -14.14
N HIS A 614 18.92 10.73 -13.08
CA HIS A 614 19.29 9.60 -12.24
C HIS A 614 18.23 8.50 -12.29
N GLU A 615 18.66 7.26 -12.15
CA GLU A 615 17.77 6.11 -12.13
C GLU A 615 17.34 5.79 -10.70
N TYR A 616 16.02 5.80 -10.44
CA TYR A 616 15.44 5.52 -9.13
C TYR A 616 14.43 4.38 -9.22
N ILE A 617 14.37 3.55 -8.18
CA ILE A 617 13.33 2.54 -8.01
C ILE A 617 12.15 3.20 -7.27
N TYR A 618 11.02 3.34 -7.97
CA TYR A 618 9.76 3.79 -7.41
C TYR A 618 8.89 2.58 -7.08
N SER A 619 8.44 2.48 -5.82
CA SER A 619 7.52 1.44 -5.35
C SER A 619 6.22 2.06 -4.82
N THR A 620 6.12 2.31 -3.52
CA THR A 620 4.93 2.89 -2.85
C THR A 620 4.51 4.24 -3.45
N ASN A 621 5.47 5.01 -3.95
CA ASN A 621 5.24 6.33 -4.53
C ASN A 621 5.06 6.30 -6.06
N LEU A 622 5.07 5.13 -6.71
CA LEU A 622 4.91 5.02 -8.18
C LEU A 622 3.59 5.64 -8.66
N LYS A 623 2.52 5.53 -7.86
CA LYS A 623 1.21 6.14 -8.14
C LYS A 623 1.24 7.68 -8.27
N LEU A 624 2.27 8.32 -7.73
CA LEU A 624 2.44 9.78 -7.76
C LEU A 624 3.25 10.25 -8.97
N VAL A 625 3.98 9.35 -9.64
CA VAL A 625 4.92 9.71 -10.72
C VAL A 625 4.17 10.04 -12.01
N ARG A 626 4.47 11.15 -12.67
CA ARG A 626 3.92 11.53 -13.98
C ARG A 626 5.06 11.83 -14.95
N LEU A 627 5.33 10.90 -15.87
CA LEU A 627 6.57 10.90 -16.65
C LEU A 627 6.34 10.60 -18.13
N LEU A 628 7.00 11.38 -18.98
CA LEU A 628 7.12 11.16 -20.41
C LEU A 628 8.61 11.19 -20.80
N ASP A 629 9.18 10.03 -21.12
CA ASP A 629 10.57 9.91 -21.57
C ASP A 629 10.64 9.27 -22.96
N LEU A 630 11.10 10.07 -23.92
CA LEU A 630 11.34 9.69 -25.32
C LEU A 630 12.82 9.83 -25.70
N SER A 631 13.69 10.01 -24.72
CA SER A 631 15.10 10.33 -24.94
C SER A 631 15.88 9.20 -25.60
N SER A 632 17.04 9.52 -26.16
CA SER A 632 17.94 8.54 -26.78
C SER A 632 17.24 7.70 -27.85
N ASN A 633 16.70 8.38 -28.85
CA ASN A 633 16.05 7.82 -30.03
C ASN A 633 16.50 8.60 -31.28
N ASN A 634 15.90 8.30 -32.44
CA ASN A 634 16.14 8.99 -33.71
C ASN A 634 14.93 9.87 -34.11
N LEU A 635 14.22 10.45 -33.15
CA LEU A 635 13.03 11.28 -33.40
C LEU A 635 13.41 12.57 -34.11
N VAL A 636 12.57 13.01 -35.04
CA VAL A 636 12.77 14.20 -35.88
C VAL A 636 11.58 15.16 -35.75
N GLY A 637 11.60 16.24 -36.50
CA GLY A 637 10.48 17.19 -36.56
C GLY A 637 10.50 18.19 -35.41
N LEU A 638 9.34 18.80 -35.17
CA LEU A 638 9.14 19.84 -34.15
C LEU A 638 8.66 19.20 -32.84
N ILE A 639 8.92 19.86 -31.70
CA ILE A 639 8.23 19.57 -30.44
C ILE A 639 6.77 20.02 -30.57
N PRO A 640 5.76 19.13 -30.48
CA PRO A 640 4.35 19.51 -30.62
C PRO A 640 3.91 20.47 -29.50
N SER A 641 3.20 21.55 -29.85
CA SER A 641 2.66 22.49 -28.88
C SER A 641 1.58 21.85 -28.00
N GLU A 642 0.95 20.78 -28.46
CA GLU A 642 -0.02 20.01 -27.70
C GLU A 642 0.56 19.38 -26.42
N LEU A 643 1.88 19.17 -26.34
CA LEU A 643 2.54 18.71 -25.11
C LEU A 643 2.38 19.69 -23.94
N THR A 644 2.21 20.98 -24.21
CA THR A 644 2.04 21.99 -23.16
C THR A 644 0.69 21.90 -22.44
N THR A 645 -0.19 21.00 -22.88
CA THR A 645 -1.49 20.72 -22.23
C THR A 645 -1.41 19.64 -21.15
N LEU A 646 -0.24 19.02 -20.96
CA LEU A 646 -0.02 17.95 -19.98
C LEU A 646 0.27 18.50 -18.58
N LEU A 647 -0.69 19.27 -18.03
CA LEU A 647 -0.51 20.11 -16.84
C LEU A 647 -0.10 19.36 -15.55
N LYS A 648 -0.24 18.03 -15.50
CA LYS A 648 0.17 17.18 -14.36
C LYS A 648 1.54 16.53 -14.56
N LEU A 649 2.20 16.74 -15.70
CA LEU A 649 3.50 16.13 -15.99
C LEU A 649 4.59 16.64 -15.02
N GLN A 650 5.37 15.72 -14.46
CA GLN A 650 6.48 16.02 -13.55
C GLN A 650 7.85 15.87 -14.24
N SER A 651 7.94 14.96 -15.21
CA SER A 651 9.17 14.73 -15.97
C SER A 651 8.90 14.69 -17.46
N LEU A 652 9.66 15.50 -18.20
CA LEU A 652 9.70 15.47 -19.66
C LEU A 652 11.14 15.34 -20.12
N ASN A 653 11.45 14.24 -20.80
CA ASN A 653 12.79 14.00 -21.32
C ASN A 653 12.71 13.66 -22.83
N LEU A 654 13.23 14.58 -23.65
CA LEU A 654 13.31 14.45 -25.11
C LEU A 654 14.77 14.50 -25.60
N SER A 655 15.73 14.41 -24.67
CA SER A 655 17.15 14.56 -24.97
C SER A 655 17.67 13.49 -25.94
N ARG A 656 18.82 13.74 -26.58
CA ARG A 656 19.50 12.78 -27.47
C ARG A 656 18.59 12.29 -28.60
N ASN A 657 18.06 13.25 -29.36
CA ASN A 657 17.24 13.01 -30.55
C ASN A 657 17.71 13.93 -31.71
N HIS A 658 16.91 14.07 -32.75
CA HIS A 658 17.15 14.96 -33.89
C HIS A 658 16.04 16.02 -34.03
N LEU A 659 15.45 16.44 -32.91
CA LEU A 659 14.36 17.42 -32.90
C LEU A 659 14.86 18.79 -33.34
N THR A 660 14.01 19.53 -34.04
CA THR A 660 14.31 20.82 -34.68
C THR A 660 13.27 21.88 -34.32
N GLY A 661 13.51 23.13 -34.73
CA GLY A 661 12.58 24.23 -34.52
C GLY A 661 12.60 24.76 -33.09
N ARG A 662 11.56 25.53 -32.72
CA ARG A 662 11.49 26.24 -31.44
C ARG A 662 10.89 25.37 -30.33
N ILE A 663 11.26 25.68 -29.10
CA ILE A 663 10.56 25.16 -27.91
C ILE A 663 9.19 25.87 -27.84
N PRO A 664 8.06 25.15 -27.61
CA PRO A 664 6.74 25.78 -27.58
C PRO A 664 6.60 26.89 -26.53
N GLU A 665 6.02 28.03 -26.92
CA GLU A 665 5.87 29.20 -26.04
C GLU A 665 5.10 28.94 -24.75
N LYS A 666 4.18 27.97 -24.75
CA LYS A 666 3.35 27.62 -23.60
C LYS A 666 3.98 26.56 -22.67
N ILE A 667 5.26 26.22 -22.86
CA ILE A 667 5.91 25.19 -22.02
C ILE A 667 5.91 25.55 -20.53
N GLY A 668 5.90 26.85 -20.20
CA GLY A 668 5.74 27.35 -18.83
C GLY A 668 4.41 27.01 -18.14
N ASP A 669 3.39 26.57 -18.89
CA ASP A 669 2.09 26.16 -18.32
C ASP A 669 2.19 24.84 -17.54
N LEU A 670 3.27 24.05 -17.76
CA LEU A 670 3.54 22.78 -17.10
C LEU A 670 4.03 22.97 -15.65
N LYS A 671 3.23 23.63 -14.80
CA LYS A 671 3.61 24.07 -13.44
C LYS A 671 4.02 22.95 -12.48
N LYS A 672 3.74 21.68 -12.80
CA LYS A 672 4.15 20.49 -12.03
C LYS A 672 5.48 19.90 -12.47
N LEU A 673 6.11 20.44 -13.51
CA LEU A 673 7.35 19.92 -14.07
C LEU A 673 8.51 20.16 -13.11
N GLU A 674 9.17 19.07 -12.73
CA GLU A 674 10.34 19.05 -11.85
C GLU A 674 11.64 18.75 -12.61
N SER A 675 11.53 18.03 -13.72
CA SER A 675 12.64 17.58 -14.55
C SER A 675 12.33 17.81 -16.01
N PHE A 676 13.18 18.54 -16.72
CA PHE A 676 13.00 18.86 -18.12
C PHE A 676 14.31 18.81 -18.90
N ASP A 677 14.46 17.84 -19.79
CA ASP A 677 15.68 17.63 -20.55
C ASP A 677 15.41 17.60 -22.06
N LEU A 678 16.02 18.54 -22.77
CA LEU A 678 16.00 18.71 -24.23
C LEU A 678 17.41 18.64 -24.84
N SER A 679 18.42 18.31 -24.04
CA SER A 679 19.82 18.36 -24.45
C SER A 679 20.12 17.46 -25.66
N LEU A 680 21.18 17.77 -26.40
CA LEU A 680 21.64 16.97 -27.54
C LEU A 680 20.53 16.79 -28.60
N ASN A 681 20.03 17.92 -29.10
CA ASN A 681 19.07 18.00 -30.21
C ASN A 681 19.54 19.07 -31.23
N LYS A 682 18.67 19.46 -32.16
CA LYS A 682 18.91 20.51 -33.17
C LYS A 682 17.91 21.66 -33.02
N LEU A 683 17.46 21.93 -31.80
CA LEU A 683 16.48 23.00 -31.50
C LEU A 683 17.09 24.37 -31.77
N SER A 684 16.26 25.34 -32.17
CA SER A 684 16.69 26.66 -32.62
C SER A 684 15.72 27.75 -32.18
N GLY A 685 16.16 29.01 -32.18
CA GLY A 685 15.38 30.15 -31.70
C GLY A 685 15.59 30.40 -30.21
N GLU A 686 14.77 31.27 -29.64
CA GLU A 686 14.90 31.71 -28.25
C GLU A 686 14.28 30.73 -27.25
N LEU A 687 14.79 30.76 -26.01
CA LEU A 687 14.14 30.10 -24.88
C LEU A 687 12.84 30.87 -24.53
N PRO A 688 11.66 30.21 -24.48
CA PRO A 688 10.40 30.87 -24.16
C PRO A 688 10.43 31.57 -22.81
N MET A 689 9.96 32.82 -22.75
CA MET A 689 9.90 33.58 -21.49
C MET A 689 9.00 32.92 -20.45
N SER A 690 8.05 32.10 -20.88
CA SER A 690 7.16 31.33 -19.99
C SER A 690 7.91 30.33 -19.10
N LEU A 691 9.13 29.89 -19.46
CA LEU A 691 9.96 29.01 -18.64
C LEU A 691 10.21 29.57 -17.23
N SER A 692 10.18 30.90 -17.10
CA SER A 692 10.30 31.58 -15.80
C SER A 692 9.19 31.20 -14.81
N SER A 693 8.06 30.69 -15.29
CA SER A 693 6.90 30.29 -14.46
C SER A 693 7.01 28.89 -13.86
N LEU A 694 8.04 28.10 -14.22
CA LEU A 694 8.22 26.71 -13.77
C LEU A 694 8.86 26.65 -12.38
N ASN A 695 8.08 26.98 -11.34
CA ASN A 695 8.60 27.11 -9.97
C ASN A 695 8.99 25.79 -9.30
N MET A 696 8.53 24.64 -9.81
CA MET A 696 8.88 23.31 -9.29
C MET A 696 10.11 22.70 -9.98
N LEU A 697 10.65 23.36 -11.01
CA LEU A 697 11.74 22.85 -11.82
C LEU A 697 13.02 22.77 -11.00
N SER A 698 13.57 21.56 -10.87
CA SER A 698 14.77 21.28 -10.09
C SER A 698 15.90 20.68 -10.92
N SER A 699 15.58 20.19 -12.12
CA SER A 699 16.54 19.68 -13.08
C SER A 699 16.13 20.14 -14.48
N PHE A 700 17.02 20.84 -15.15
CA PHE A 700 16.79 21.38 -16.49
C PHE A 700 18.06 21.28 -17.32
N ASN A 701 17.93 20.86 -18.58
CA ASN A 701 19.06 20.76 -19.48
C ASN A 701 18.65 21.02 -20.94
N VAL A 702 19.28 21.99 -21.58
CA VAL A 702 19.10 22.37 -22.99
C VAL A 702 20.42 22.40 -23.75
N SER A 703 21.49 21.89 -23.15
CA SER A 703 22.84 21.90 -23.71
C SER A 703 22.91 21.21 -25.07
N CYS A 704 23.90 21.61 -25.87
CA CYS A 704 24.17 21.09 -27.20
C CYS A 704 22.94 21.15 -28.13
N ASN A 705 22.48 22.38 -28.41
CA ASN A 705 21.42 22.70 -29.36
C ASN A 705 21.88 23.90 -30.24
N ASN A 706 20.96 24.58 -30.92
CA ASN A 706 21.23 25.79 -31.70
C ASN A 706 20.37 26.97 -31.21
N LEU A 707 20.13 27.04 -29.90
CA LEU A 707 19.32 28.08 -29.26
C LEU A 707 20.07 29.41 -29.22
N THR A 708 19.33 30.51 -29.24
CA THR A 708 19.86 31.88 -29.29
C THR A 708 19.19 32.78 -28.26
N GLY A 709 19.77 33.95 -27.97
CA GLY A 709 19.12 34.99 -27.18
C GLY A 709 19.27 34.84 -25.67
N LYS A 710 18.51 35.62 -24.91
CA LYS A 710 18.66 35.73 -23.45
C LYS A 710 18.02 34.56 -22.71
N ILE A 711 18.67 34.06 -21.66
CA ILE A 711 18.06 33.11 -20.71
C ILE A 711 16.96 33.81 -19.90
N PRO A 712 15.71 33.29 -19.88
CA PRO A 712 14.63 33.85 -19.06
C PRO A 712 15.00 33.92 -17.57
N SER A 713 14.65 35.02 -16.91
CA SER A 713 14.97 35.23 -15.49
C SER A 713 13.91 34.61 -14.57
N SER A 714 14.32 33.68 -13.71
CA SER A 714 13.56 33.14 -12.58
C SER A 714 14.47 32.53 -11.52
N THR A 715 14.00 32.44 -10.28
CA THR A 715 14.78 31.86 -9.18
C THR A 715 15.30 30.45 -9.48
N GLN A 716 14.52 29.62 -10.18
CA GLN A 716 14.94 28.27 -10.54
C GLN A 716 16.03 28.30 -11.61
N LEU A 717 15.86 29.02 -12.72
CA LEU A 717 16.80 28.98 -13.85
C LEU A 717 18.18 29.54 -13.50
N GLN A 718 18.25 30.61 -12.70
CA GLN A 718 19.53 31.18 -12.26
C GLN A 718 20.22 30.35 -11.16
N SER A 719 19.53 29.41 -10.53
CA SER A 719 20.15 28.46 -9.58
C SER A 719 20.86 27.28 -10.26
N LEU A 720 20.65 27.10 -11.57
CA LEU A 720 21.21 25.99 -12.33
C LEU A 720 22.66 26.23 -12.73
N ASN A 721 23.37 25.13 -13.00
CA ASN A 721 24.75 25.16 -13.44
C ASN A 721 24.85 25.60 -14.92
N GLU A 722 25.90 26.36 -15.27
CA GLU A 722 26.20 26.80 -16.64
C GLU A 722 26.18 25.64 -17.67
N SER A 723 26.64 24.46 -17.26
CA SER A 723 26.66 23.24 -18.08
C SER A 723 25.30 22.86 -18.69
N CYS A 724 24.19 23.26 -18.07
CA CYS A 724 22.83 23.03 -18.58
C CYS A 724 22.54 23.78 -19.89
N PHE A 725 23.33 24.80 -20.24
CA PHE A 725 23.10 25.70 -21.37
C PHE A 725 24.20 25.65 -22.43
N VAL A 726 25.36 25.05 -22.12
CA VAL A 726 26.55 24.99 -22.98
C VAL A 726 26.24 24.43 -24.37
N GLY A 727 26.96 24.90 -25.39
CA GLY A 727 26.79 24.46 -26.76
C GLY A 727 25.55 25.05 -27.42
N ASN A 728 25.16 26.27 -27.01
CA ASN A 728 24.16 27.13 -27.61
C ASN A 728 24.75 28.55 -27.78
N LYS A 729 24.01 29.48 -28.39
CA LYS A 729 24.34 30.91 -28.49
C LYS A 729 23.47 31.73 -27.54
N LEU A 730 23.39 31.30 -26.29
CA LEU A 730 22.59 31.94 -25.24
C LEU A 730 23.43 32.99 -24.50
N CYS A 731 22.79 33.92 -23.79
CA CYS A 731 23.47 34.93 -22.98
C CYS A 731 22.67 35.26 -21.71
N GLY A 732 23.36 35.86 -20.72
CA GLY A 732 22.80 36.21 -19.42
C GLY A 732 22.82 35.08 -18.40
N ASP A 733 22.60 35.42 -17.13
CA ASP A 733 22.72 34.49 -16.00
C ASP A 733 21.92 33.18 -16.20
N PRO A 734 22.52 32.01 -15.91
CA PRO A 734 23.77 31.82 -15.18
C PRO A 734 25.05 31.84 -16.03
N LEU A 735 24.98 32.11 -17.34
CA LEU A 735 26.17 32.14 -18.19
C LEU A 735 26.98 33.43 -17.97
N SER A 736 28.30 33.30 -18.01
CA SER A 736 29.25 34.43 -17.97
C SER A 736 29.19 35.35 -19.21
N GLU A 737 28.46 34.97 -20.26
CA GLU A 737 28.35 35.70 -21.53
C GLU A 737 27.32 36.84 -21.44
N PRO A 738 27.73 38.13 -21.53
CA PRO A 738 26.80 39.25 -21.44
C PRO A 738 25.96 39.40 -22.71
N CYS A 739 24.66 39.67 -22.57
CA CYS A 739 23.81 39.99 -23.72
C CYS A 739 24.10 41.41 -24.22
N SER A 740 24.66 41.54 -25.43
CA SER A 740 24.89 42.83 -26.09
C SER A 740 23.56 43.58 -26.30
N ARG A 741 23.49 44.85 -25.89
CA ARG A 741 22.37 45.74 -26.27
C ARG A 741 22.50 46.05 -27.75
N VAL A 742 21.43 45.82 -28.51
CA VAL A 742 21.32 46.31 -29.88
C VAL A 742 21.01 47.80 -29.80
N GLU A 743 21.98 48.65 -30.13
CA GLU A 743 21.74 50.04 -30.52
C GLU A 743 21.86 50.14 -32.04
N THR A 744 20.93 50.89 -32.65
CA THR A 744 20.89 51.23 -34.07
C THR A 744 22.10 52.07 -34.48
N PRO A 745 22.52 52.00 -35.75
CA PRO A 745 23.83 52.48 -36.17
C PRO A 745 23.85 54.00 -36.26
N ASP A 746 24.83 54.62 -35.60
CA ASP A 746 25.43 55.86 -36.08
C ASP A 746 26.91 55.61 -36.32
N ILE A 747 27.33 56.09 -37.48
CA ILE A 747 28.70 56.08 -37.99
C ILE A 747 29.52 56.97 -37.07
N ASP A 748 30.63 56.46 -36.54
CA ASP A 748 31.92 57.14 -36.60
C ASP A 748 33.06 56.13 -36.39
N GLN A 749 34.07 56.25 -37.25
CA GLN A 749 35.27 55.45 -37.26
C GLN A 749 36.15 55.80 -36.05
N GLU A 750 36.66 54.80 -35.34
CA GLU A 750 38.00 54.83 -34.76
C GLU A 750 38.56 53.40 -34.78
N GLU A 751 39.68 53.23 -35.49
CA GLU A 751 40.58 52.08 -35.41
C GLU A 751 41.32 52.16 -34.06
N ASP A 752 41.32 51.11 -33.24
CA ASP A 752 42.56 50.51 -32.70
C ASP A 752 42.32 49.15 -31.98
N ASP A 753 43.40 48.40 -31.92
CA ASP A 753 43.64 46.98 -31.68
C ASP A 753 43.03 46.28 -30.45
N GLY A 754 42.73 44.98 -30.64
CA GLY A 754 42.46 44.05 -29.53
C GLY A 754 42.00 42.65 -29.94
N SER A 755 42.71 41.96 -30.84
CA SER A 755 42.41 40.55 -31.12
C SER A 755 42.79 39.65 -29.92
N HIS A 756 41.81 39.09 -29.23
CA HIS A 756 41.99 37.81 -28.53
C HIS A 756 41.26 36.71 -29.31
N GLY A 757 41.85 36.39 -30.47
CA GLY A 757 41.55 35.15 -31.16
C GLY A 757 41.95 33.95 -30.31
N MET A 758 41.10 32.92 -30.34
CA MET A 758 41.32 31.60 -29.76
C MET A 758 42.78 31.15 -29.93
N ASP A 759 43.46 30.82 -28.83
CA ASP A 759 44.83 30.33 -28.84
C ASP A 759 44.87 28.90 -29.41
N TRP A 760 44.88 28.80 -30.75
CA TRP A 760 45.08 27.56 -31.48
C TRP A 760 46.38 26.86 -31.07
N GLY A 761 47.38 27.59 -30.55
CA GLY A 761 48.59 27.03 -29.99
C GLY A 761 48.31 26.16 -28.76
N LEU A 762 47.43 26.62 -27.86
CA LEU A 762 47.05 25.88 -26.66
C LEU A 762 46.20 24.64 -26.99
N ILE A 763 45.27 24.73 -27.94
CA ILE A 763 44.44 23.59 -28.35
C ILE A 763 45.26 22.52 -29.08
N ILE A 764 46.14 22.93 -30.00
CA ILE A 764 47.04 22.00 -30.71
C ILE A 764 48.04 21.38 -29.72
N SER A 765 48.55 22.14 -28.75
CA SER A 765 49.40 21.67 -27.65
C SER A 765 48.70 20.61 -26.80
N VAL A 766 47.45 20.85 -26.36
CA VAL A 766 46.70 19.89 -25.54
C VAL A 766 46.35 18.62 -26.32
N MET A 767 45.91 18.76 -27.57
CA MET A 767 45.58 17.60 -28.42
C MET A 767 46.82 16.76 -28.76
N SER A 768 47.94 17.40 -29.09
CA SER A 768 49.20 16.69 -29.35
C SER A 768 49.77 16.07 -28.07
N GLY A 769 49.70 16.77 -26.93
CA GLY A 769 50.09 16.25 -25.62
C GLY A 769 49.27 15.04 -25.18
N PHE A 770 47.96 15.04 -25.44
CA PHE A 770 47.11 13.88 -25.15
C PHE A 770 47.44 12.69 -26.05
N ILE A 771 47.64 12.91 -27.36
CA ILE A 771 48.01 11.83 -28.29
C ILE A 771 49.36 11.24 -27.90
N VAL A 772 50.37 12.08 -27.63
CA VAL A 772 51.70 11.63 -27.19
C VAL A 772 51.61 10.91 -25.85
N GLY A 773 50.93 11.48 -24.85
CA GLY A 773 50.77 10.87 -23.52
C GLY A 773 50.05 9.52 -23.57
N PHE A 774 49.00 9.42 -24.40
CA PHE A 774 48.26 8.18 -24.61
C PHE A 774 49.17 7.09 -25.19
N TRP A 775 49.97 7.41 -26.22
CA TRP A 775 50.87 6.44 -26.85
C TRP A 775 52.13 6.12 -26.04
N VAL A 776 52.63 7.05 -25.22
CA VAL A 776 53.73 6.79 -24.27
C VAL A 776 53.36 5.71 -23.25
N ILE A 777 52.08 5.62 -22.86
CA ILE A 777 51.60 4.58 -21.95
C ILE A 777 51.20 3.31 -22.71
N LEU A 778 50.46 3.46 -23.82
CA LEU A 778 49.89 2.31 -24.53
C LEU A 778 50.93 1.53 -25.34
N ALA A 779 51.88 2.21 -25.99
CA ALA A 779 52.84 1.55 -26.88
C ALA A 779 53.79 0.58 -26.15
N PRO A 780 54.36 0.91 -24.97
CA PRO A 780 55.15 -0.05 -24.19
C PRO A 780 54.35 -1.27 -23.72
N LEU A 781 53.06 -1.09 -23.40
CA LEU A 781 52.17 -2.18 -23.00
C LEU A 781 51.82 -3.14 -24.15
N ILE A 782 51.77 -2.63 -25.38
CA ILE A 782 51.54 -3.42 -26.59
C ILE A 782 52.81 -4.18 -27.01
N VAL A 783 53.96 -3.50 -26.99
CA VAL A 783 55.22 -4.00 -27.58
C VAL A 783 56.03 -4.84 -26.59
N SER A 784 56.00 -4.53 -25.30
CA SER A 784 56.82 -5.23 -24.29
C SER A 784 55.99 -6.07 -23.33
N ARG A 785 56.18 -7.39 -23.41
CA ARG A 785 55.56 -8.36 -22.50
C ARG A 785 55.93 -8.12 -21.03
N SER A 786 57.16 -7.65 -20.76
CA SER A 786 57.64 -7.38 -19.40
C SER A 786 56.94 -6.17 -18.78
N TRP A 787 56.78 -5.08 -19.51
CA TRP A 787 56.06 -3.89 -19.05
C TRP A 787 54.56 -4.16 -18.83
N ARG A 788 53.95 -4.95 -19.71
CA ARG A 788 52.55 -5.38 -19.55
C ARG A 788 52.33 -6.15 -18.24
N ILE A 789 53.22 -7.08 -17.91
CA ILE A 789 53.12 -7.86 -16.67
C ILE A 789 53.33 -6.98 -15.44
N ALA A 790 54.33 -6.08 -15.47
CA ALA A 790 54.58 -5.16 -14.36
C ALA A 790 53.42 -4.20 -14.10
N TYR A 791 52.82 -3.64 -15.16
CA TYR A 791 51.69 -2.73 -15.07
C TYR A 791 50.42 -3.40 -14.49
N PHE A 792 50.07 -4.61 -14.96
CA PHE A 792 48.91 -5.32 -14.42
C PHE A 792 49.14 -5.84 -12.98
N ARG A 793 50.39 -6.13 -12.59
CA ARG A 793 50.71 -6.38 -11.17
C ARG A 793 50.50 -5.13 -10.32
N PHE A 794 50.99 -3.97 -10.76
CA PHE A 794 50.77 -2.71 -10.06
C PHE A 794 49.28 -2.39 -9.87
N LEU A 795 48.45 -2.55 -10.91
CA LEU A 795 46.99 -2.36 -10.81
C LEU A 795 46.32 -3.35 -9.85
N SER A 796 46.80 -4.60 -9.81
CA SER A 796 46.31 -5.60 -8.85
C SER A 796 46.65 -5.21 -7.42
N GLU A 797 47.87 -4.78 -7.15
CA GLU A 797 48.31 -4.30 -5.82
C GLU A 797 47.53 -3.06 -5.38
N LEU A 798 47.28 -2.12 -6.30
CA LEU A 798 46.43 -0.95 -6.03
C LEU A 798 44.99 -1.37 -5.71
N GLY A 799 44.45 -2.36 -6.43
CA GLY A 799 43.14 -2.93 -6.17
C GLY A 799 43.05 -3.57 -4.78
N TYR A 800 44.08 -4.28 -4.33
CA TYR A 800 44.16 -4.82 -2.98
C TYR A 800 44.27 -3.72 -1.91
N MET A 801 45.04 -2.67 -2.17
CA MET A 801 45.18 -1.54 -1.25
C MET A 801 43.86 -0.76 -1.09
N VAL A 802 43.14 -0.52 -2.19
CA VAL A 802 41.81 0.09 -2.17
C VAL A 802 40.82 -0.81 -1.43
N TYR A 803 40.83 -2.12 -1.70
CA TYR A 803 40.00 -3.09 -0.98
C TYR A 803 40.26 -3.07 0.53
N ASP A 804 41.52 -3.01 0.97
CA ASP A 804 41.89 -2.96 2.40
C ASP A 804 41.45 -1.65 3.07
N VAL A 805 41.58 -0.51 2.38
CA VAL A 805 41.09 0.80 2.86
C VAL A 805 39.56 0.81 2.95
N THR A 806 38.86 0.30 1.93
CA THR A 806 37.39 0.21 1.96
C THR A 806 36.88 -0.70 3.06
N ASN A 807 37.58 -1.80 3.36
CA ASN A 807 37.24 -2.67 4.48
C ASN A 807 37.52 -1.99 5.83
N LYS A 808 38.61 -1.23 5.98
CA LYS A 808 38.89 -0.47 7.22
C LYS A 808 37.88 0.64 7.50
N ILE A 809 37.32 1.26 6.45
CA ILE A 809 36.26 2.28 6.59
C ILE A 809 34.90 1.64 6.95
N PHE A 810 34.65 0.39 6.58
CA PHE A 810 33.41 -0.33 6.91
C PHE A 810 33.37 -0.95 8.31
N TYR A 811 34.50 -0.95 9.04
CA TYR A 811 34.61 -1.49 10.41
C TYR A 811 34.99 -0.41 11.46
N MET A 812 34.86 0.88 11.12
CA MET A 812 34.74 2.01 12.05
C MET A 812 33.27 2.44 12.10
#